data_AF-A0AA39YI14-F1
#
_entry.id   AF-A0AA39YI14-F1
#
_cell.length_a   1.000
_cell.length_b   1.000
_cell.length_c   1.000
_cell.angle_alpha   90.00
_cell.angle_beta   90.00
_cell.angle_gamma   90.00
#
_symmetry.space_group_name_H-M   'P 1'
#
loop_
_entity.id
_entity.type
_entity.pdbx_description
1 polymer ?
#
loop_
_entity_poly.entity_id
_entity_poly.type
_entity_poly.pdbx_seq_one_letter_code
_entity_poly.pdbx_strand_id
1 'polypeptide(L)'
;MEREGADGVLKWAAGLGDAEFVLLEQILPEGEYHPFAATMLGHFHKLNTQLKSVHDYPTLQSQLERFSSRGWGTVTAWTLWQAWADEVFLSDEERRRLDEVEPFDEWEEFAIFGSHYCVIHAKTQPGEVKIAGTRDDVNARGHDSFRETLEPQALTVQLSLLSGQKGQRRFAAAMTLSAEEDVIVNTMGLGTKSRLQSCDVYSRGAQSKGMELSFGDGGPSTRMCHTLTDLGGDCGVLLAGGRGSPTDAFKDCWIFDKTANSWTRTHDLPTPLYRHSVASLGQPGLALLAGGRGSTTELFGQFLLFTPEAEWITCEAVGDVKPFAVYGASLTSRGIKEDGRFHGIFAGGIRDGLVARQILAWELDVSDKKKPTIQFKIPQNLDEFYHHALDRFGATAYWDGSSYKVIGGVIRDELLQHSMEIMQLDDDSTDGLGAIKLSRYSGTVEDGFPPRPLLIGTSTIPLSDGRFVVMGGGATCFSMGTFWNKGVYTFSLNEDKKSVWTLDKTVDIIPGERIIPLRPNPAIEGGNAAPVQIKPIPRLKIQTPEEFADLLRKGQPAVLEGLDFGTCTSTWTLDYLSSKIGPDRKVTIHESPTQAMDFTSKNFRYITTTFADFAQRIKASTAKLYLRALSSDKPSEKPAHLSSDFPTLSPDFTLPPQLSPVSDALFSSVLRVSGPVNMWLHYDVMANVYCQISGSKRLILFPPRDVVHLGFAPGASSSSIDVFSSLSSPQLQQTHPQEAHLSPGDVLFLPPLWLHTATPTSEASIAVNVFFRDLEGSCYAAGRDVYGNRDIAAYEKGRLEVGRIVEGFRKVPGEVREFYLLRLAEELRRAAGR
;
A
#
# COMPACT_ATOMS: atom_id res chain seq x y z
N MET A 1 -21.32 -25.58 23.77
CA MET A 1 -21.89 -26.43 24.83
C MET A 1 -20.77 -27.23 25.48
N GLU A 2 -20.95 -27.78 26.67
CA GLU A 2 -20.03 -28.82 27.18
C GLU A 2 -20.07 -30.04 26.26
N ARG A 3 -18.94 -30.75 26.14
CA ARG A 3 -18.82 -31.95 25.30
C ARG A 3 -19.94 -32.96 25.56
N GLU A 4 -20.17 -33.29 26.83
CA GLU A 4 -21.20 -34.27 27.23
C GLU A 4 -22.60 -33.85 26.80
N GLY A 5 -22.91 -32.55 26.88
CA GLY A 5 -24.18 -32.02 26.41
C GLY A 5 -24.32 -32.07 24.90
N ALA A 6 -23.28 -31.65 24.16
CA ALA A 6 -23.29 -31.68 22.70
C ALA A 6 -23.42 -33.11 22.16
N ASP A 7 -22.68 -34.04 22.74
CA ASP A 7 -22.72 -35.45 22.39
C ASP A 7 -24.04 -36.12 22.78
N GLY A 8 -24.62 -35.71 23.92
CA GLY A 8 -25.94 -36.15 24.35
C GLY A 8 -27.01 -35.78 23.33
N VAL A 9 -26.95 -34.56 22.75
CA VAL A 9 -27.87 -34.13 21.68
C VAL A 9 -27.68 -34.99 20.43
N LEU A 10 -26.44 -35.24 20.00
CA LEU A 10 -26.17 -36.09 18.83
C LEU A 10 -26.72 -37.51 19.00
N LYS A 11 -26.50 -38.12 20.17
CA LYS A 11 -26.98 -39.46 20.49
C LYS A 11 -28.50 -39.51 20.60
N TRP A 12 -29.12 -38.50 21.21
CA TRP A 12 -30.56 -38.40 21.32
C TRP A 12 -31.22 -38.26 19.94
N ALA A 13 -30.69 -37.37 19.09
CA ALA A 13 -31.22 -37.12 17.75
C ALA A 13 -31.15 -38.37 16.86
N ALA A 14 -30.07 -39.17 16.96
CA ALA A 14 -29.96 -40.43 16.25
C ALA A 14 -31.04 -41.46 16.64
N GLY A 15 -31.62 -41.34 17.85
CA GLY A 15 -32.69 -42.20 18.32
C GLY A 15 -34.09 -41.90 17.74
N LEU A 16 -34.24 -40.84 16.94
CA LEU A 16 -35.53 -40.39 16.41
C LEU A 16 -36.02 -41.19 15.17
N GLY A 17 -35.25 -42.17 14.69
CA GLY A 17 -35.58 -42.95 13.51
C GLY A 17 -34.90 -42.39 12.26
N ASP A 18 -35.67 -41.95 11.26
CA ASP A 18 -35.16 -41.32 10.03
C ASP A 18 -34.84 -39.84 10.30
N ALA A 19 -33.58 -39.56 10.63
CA ALA A 19 -33.12 -38.24 11.02
C ALA A 19 -31.88 -37.83 10.20
N GLU A 20 -31.81 -36.54 9.90
CA GLU A 20 -30.63 -35.88 9.34
C GLU A 20 -30.11 -34.82 10.33
N PHE A 21 -28.79 -34.69 10.41
CA PHE A 21 -28.13 -33.68 11.24
C PHE A 21 -27.09 -32.94 10.41
N VAL A 22 -27.15 -31.61 10.45
CA VAL A 22 -26.12 -30.76 9.86
C VAL A 22 -25.42 -30.00 10.97
N LEU A 23 -24.10 -30.15 11.05
CA LEU A 23 -23.26 -29.43 12.01
C LEU A 23 -22.31 -28.52 11.26
N LEU A 24 -22.19 -27.26 11.71
CA LEU A 24 -21.11 -26.36 11.33
C LEU A 24 -20.43 -25.91 12.62
N GLU A 25 -19.16 -26.29 12.80
CA GLU A 25 -18.37 -25.90 13.97
C GLU A 25 -16.88 -25.80 13.66
N GLN A 26 -16.11 -25.26 14.60
CA GLN A 26 -14.67 -25.11 14.47
C GLN A 26 -13.94 -26.46 14.66
N ILE A 27 -12.75 -26.57 14.07
CA ILE A 27 -11.78 -27.66 14.25
C ILE A 27 -10.35 -27.11 14.37
N LEU A 28 -9.41 -27.92 14.85
CA LEU A 28 -7.99 -27.61 15.03
C LEU A 28 -7.11 -28.62 14.27
N PRO A 29 -7.16 -28.64 12.92
CA PRO A 29 -6.50 -29.68 12.12
C PRO A 29 -4.99 -29.81 12.37
N GLU A 30 -4.34 -28.69 12.69
CA GLU A 30 -2.90 -28.60 13.01
C GLU A 30 -2.64 -28.23 14.48
N GLY A 31 -3.62 -28.51 15.35
CA GLY A 31 -3.56 -28.24 16.78
C GLY A 31 -3.74 -26.77 17.18
N GLU A 32 -3.79 -26.53 18.49
CA GLU A 32 -4.04 -25.21 19.08
C GLU A 32 -2.91 -24.19 18.88
N TYR A 33 -1.70 -24.67 18.61
CA TYR A 33 -0.51 -23.84 18.39
C TYR A 33 -0.37 -23.32 16.96
N HIS A 34 -1.24 -23.77 16.03
CA HIS A 34 -1.30 -23.15 14.71
C HIS A 34 -1.68 -21.65 14.86
N PRO A 35 -1.00 -20.70 14.19
CA PRO A 35 -1.21 -19.27 14.42
C PRO A 35 -2.67 -18.80 14.32
N PHE A 36 -3.43 -19.32 13.36
CA PHE A 36 -4.85 -19.02 13.23
C PHE A 36 -5.66 -19.61 14.40
N ALA A 37 -5.42 -20.89 14.73
CA ALA A 37 -6.09 -21.60 15.82
C ALA A 37 -5.88 -20.89 17.17
N ALA A 38 -4.63 -20.55 17.51
CA ALA A 38 -4.29 -19.84 18.74
C ALA A 38 -5.03 -18.49 18.83
N THR A 39 -5.15 -17.79 17.70
CA THR A 39 -5.85 -16.51 17.61
C THR A 39 -7.36 -16.68 17.81
N MET A 40 -7.95 -17.68 17.14
CA MET A 40 -9.37 -18.05 17.28
C MET A 40 -9.70 -18.44 18.73
N LEU A 41 -8.95 -19.35 19.33
CA LEU A 41 -9.15 -19.79 20.71
C LEU A 41 -9.01 -18.61 21.69
N GLY A 42 -7.98 -17.78 21.50
CA GLY A 42 -7.78 -16.57 22.30
C GLY A 42 -8.94 -15.57 22.21
N HIS A 43 -9.58 -15.44 21.05
CA HIS A 43 -10.77 -14.61 20.87
C HIS A 43 -11.97 -15.14 21.67
N PHE A 44 -12.33 -16.41 21.51
CA PHE A 44 -13.45 -17.03 22.23
C PHE A 44 -13.21 -17.11 23.74
N HIS A 45 -11.96 -17.24 24.17
CA HIS A 45 -11.59 -17.15 25.58
C HIS A 45 -11.87 -15.75 26.14
N LYS A 46 -11.46 -14.68 25.45
CA LYS A 46 -11.71 -13.29 25.87
C LYS A 46 -13.20 -12.94 25.97
N LEU A 47 -14.03 -13.56 25.13
CA LEU A 47 -15.49 -13.37 25.16
C LEU A 47 -16.21 -14.23 26.21
N ASN A 48 -15.50 -15.06 26.99
CA ASN A 48 -16.07 -16.05 27.89
C ASN A 48 -17.02 -17.05 27.20
N THR A 49 -16.79 -17.34 25.92
CA THR A 49 -17.57 -18.26 25.09
C THR A 49 -16.66 -19.33 24.49
N GLN A 50 -15.89 -20.01 25.34
CA GLN A 50 -14.87 -20.98 24.92
C GLN A 50 -15.44 -22.10 24.04
N LEU A 51 -14.65 -22.51 23.05
CA LEU A 51 -14.95 -23.64 22.16
C LEU A 51 -14.60 -24.95 22.87
N LYS A 52 -15.57 -25.58 23.53
CA LYS A 52 -15.28 -26.69 24.46
C LYS A 52 -15.06 -28.04 23.79
N SER A 53 -15.73 -28.30 22.67
CA SER A 53 -15.66 -29.59 21.96
C SER A 53 -14.43 -29.73 21.04
N VAL A 54 -13.78 -28.62 20.72
CA VAL A 54 -12.75 -28.56 19.66
C VAL A 54 -11.46 -29.31 20.02
N HIS A 55 -11.19 -29.49 21.31
CA HIS A 55 -10.03 -30.27 21.79
C HIS A 55 -10.30 -31.78 21.78
N ASP A 56 -11.56 -32.20 21.92
CA ASP A 56 -11.95 -33.61 21.80
C ASP A 56 -12.13 -34.04 20.34
N TYR A 57 -12.59 -33.13 19.48
CA TYR A 57 -12.88 -33.38 18.06
C TYR A 57 -12.12 -32.38 17.15
N PRO A 58 -10.78 -32.39 17.18
CA PRO A 58 -9.97 -31.39 16.49
C PRO A 58 -9.89 -31.55 14.96
N THR A 59 -10.37 -32.66 14.41
CA THR A 59 -10.22 -32.99 12.98
C THR A 59 -11.51 -33.49 12.36
N LEU A 60 -11.63 -33.48 11.03
CA LEU A 60 -12.75 -34.13 10.34
C LEU A 60 -12.86 -35.61 10.71
N GLN A 61 -11.73 -36.33 10.80
CA GLN A 61 -11.70 -37.73 11.18
C GLN A 61 -12.31 -37.98 12.57
N SER A 62 -11.90 -37.20 13.58
CA SER A 62 -12.46 -37.30 14.93
C SER A 62 -13.96 -36.93 14.98
N GLN A 63 -14.43 -36.06 14.09
CA GLN A 63 -15.85 -35.77 13.93
C GLN A 63 -16.61 -36.94 13.29
N LEU A 64 -16.06 -37.58 12.25
CA LEU A 64 -16.67 -38.79 11.67
C LEU A 64 -16.82 -39.89 12.72
N GLU A 65 -15.79 -40.11 13.53
CA GLU A 65 -15.81 -41.05 14.64
C GLU A 65 -16.83 -40.65 15.72
N ARG A 66 -16.93 -39.36 16.03
CA ARG A 66 -17.91 -38.81 16.97
C ARG A 66 -19.35 -39.14 16.55
N PHE A 67 -19.70 -38.88 15.29
CA PHE A 67 -21.03 -39.16 14.78
C PHE A 67 -21.29 -40.66 14.65
N SER A 68 -20.36 -41.41 14.04
CA SER A 68 -20.52 -42.85 13.81
C SER A 68 -20.72 -43.62 15.12
N SER A 69 -19.94 -43.30 16.15
CA SER A 69 -20.07 -43.91 17.48
C SER A 69 -21.35 -43.54 18.24
N ARG A 70 -22.17 -42.63 17.70
CA ARG A 70 -23.42 -42.13 18.30
C ARG A 70 -24.67 -42.47 17.49
N GLY A 71 -24.56 -43.43 16.57
CA GLY A 71 -25.73 -44.00 15.85
C GLY A 71 -26.03 -43.37 14.50
N TRP A 72 -25.08 -42.60 13.94
CA TRP A 72 -25.20 -42.05 12.59
C TRP A 72 -24.56 -43.00 11.59
N GLY A 73 -25.37 -43.68 10.78
CA GLY A 73 -24.95 -44.74 9.85
C GLY A 73 -24.38 -44.22 8.53
N THR A 74 -24.62 -42.95 8.19
CA THR A 74 -24.04 -42.23 7.05
C THR A 74 -23.51 -40.89 7.56
N VAL A 75 -22.28 -40.53 7.23
CA VAL A 75 -21.69 -39.25 7.64
C VAL A 75 -20.77 -38.76 6.53
N THR A 76 -20.97 -37.52 6.08
CA THR A 76 -20.03 -36.84 5.18
C THR A 76 -19.55 -35.56 5.82
N ALA A 77 -18.25 -35.33 5.82
CA ALA A 77 -17.63 -34.17 6.42
C ALA A 77 -16.75 -33.42 5.42
N TRP A 78 -16.81 -32.09 5.47
CA TRP A 78 -15.99 -31.16 4.71
C TRP A 78 -15.35 -30.18 5.69
N THR A 79 -14.17 -29.64 5.37
CA THR A 79 -13.83 -28.29 5.82
C THR A 79 -14.61 -27.27 5.00
N LEU A 80 -14.77 -26.02 5.47
CA LEU A 80 -15.36 -24.98 4.61
C LEU A 80 -14.50 -24.70 3.36
N TRP A 81 -13.18 -24.95 3.42
CA TRP A 81 -12.30 -24.83 2.25
C TRP A 81 -12.54 -25.96 1.23
N GLN A 82 -12.81 -27.19 1.70
CA GLN A 82 -13.25 -28.29 0.83
C GLN A 82 -14.65 -28.01 0.27
N ALA A 83 -15.58 -27.54 1.10
CA ALA A 83 -16.93 -27.20 0.66
C ALA A 83 -16.92 -26.11 -0.42
N TRP A 84 -16.03 -25.12 -0.32
CA TRP A 84 -15.83 -24.11 -1.35
C TRP A 84 -15.40 -24.71 -2.71
N ALA A 85 -14.61 -25.79 -2.69
CA ALA A 85 -14.10 -26.47 -3.89
C ALA A 85 -15.04 -27.55 -4.44
N ASP A 86 -16.07 -27.94 -3.69
CA ASP A 86 -16.97 -29.03 -4.02
C ASP A 86 -18.22 -28.54 -4.77
N GLU A 87 -18.50 -29.17 -5.91
CA GLU A 87 -19.67 -28.89 -6.78
C GLU A 87 -21.01 -29.18 -6.08
N VAL A 88 -21.02 -29.91 -4.96
CA VAL A 88 -22.21 -30.05 -4.11
C VAL A 88 -22.67 -28.71 -3.55
N PHE A 89 -21.75 -27.77 -3.31
CA PHE A 89 -22.07 -26.45 -2.74
C PHE A 89 -22.00 -25.33 -3.77
N LEU A 90 -20.96 -25.32 -4.60
CA LEU A 90 -20.69 -24.23 -5.54
C LEU A 90 -20.12 -24.78 -6.84
N SER A 91 -20.75 -24.40 -7.93
CA SER A 91 -20.21 -24.59 -9.28
C SER A 91 -19.08 -23.61 -9.59
N ASP A 92 -18.25 -23.95 -10.56
CA ASP A 92 -17.26 -23.04 -11.14
C ASP A 92 -17.87 -21.68 -11.59
N GLU A 93 -19.09 -21.70 -12.12
CA GLU A 93 -19.79 -20.48 -12.54
C GLU A 93 -20.18 -19.61 -11.35
N GLU A 94 -20.69 -20.21 -10.28
CA GLU A 94 -21.03 -19.49 -9.05
C GLU A 94 -19.80 -18.89 -8.38
N ARG A 95 -18.68 -19.64 -8.31
CA ARG A 95 -17.40 -19.13 -7.80
C ARG A 95 -16.92 -17.91 -8.61
N ARG A 96 -16.92 -18.00 -9.95
CA ARG A 96 -16.53 -16.87 -10.82
C ARG A 96 -17.47 -15.67 -10.66
N ARG A 97 -18.77 -15.90 -10.48
CA ARG A 97 -19.74 -14.82 -10.30
C ARG A 97 -19.50 -14.02 -9.01
N LEU A 98 -18.88 -14.61 -8.00
CA LEU A 98 -18.54 -13.89 -6.76
C LEU A 98 -17.47 -12.81 -6.97
N ASP A 99 -16.61 -12.92 -7.99
CA ASP A 99 -15.67 -11.85 -8.36
C ASP A 99 -16.39 -10.57 -8.84
N GLU A 100 -17.67 -10.68 -9.24
CA GLU A 100 -18.51 -9.53 -9.61
C GLU A 100 -19.20 -8.87 -8.40
N VAL A 101 -19.26 -9.56 -7.26
CA VAL A 101 -19.96 -9.09 -6.05
C VAL A 101 -19.09 -8.10 -5.29
N GLU A 102 -17.84 -8.49 -5.00
CA GLU A 102 -16.89 -7.61 -4.34
C GLU A 102 -15.44 -7.91 -4.76
N PRO A 103 -14.56 -6.89 -4.79
CA PRO A 103 -13.15 -7.11 -5.04
C PRO A 103 -12.49 -7.90 -3.90
N PHE A 104 -11.95 -9.08 -4.19
CA PHE A 104 -11.39 -9.97 -3.18
C PHE A 104 -9.94 -10.39 -3.50
N ASP A 105 -9.05 -10.32 -2.51
CA ASP A 105 -7.64 -10.73 -2.62
C ASP A 105 -7.05 -11.28 -1.29
N GLU A 106 -7.90 -11.81 -0.42
CA GLU A 106 -7.53 -12.37 0.90
C GLU A 106 -7.65 -13.90 0.91
N TRP A 107 -7.29 -14.55 -0.20
CA TRP A 107 -7.45 -16.00 -0.38
C TRP A 107 -6.69 -16.84 0.63
N GLU A 108 -5.48 -16.42 1.04
CA GLU A 108 -4.77 -17.16 2.09
C GLU A 108 -5.51 -17.10 3.42
N GLU A 109 -6.18 -15.98 3.74
CA GLU A 109 -6.99 -15.83 4.94
C GLU A 109 -8.28 -16.66 4.85
N PHE A 110 -8.93 -16.66 3.69
CA PHE A 110 -10.13 -17.45 3.47
C PHE A 110 -9.84 -18.96 3.52
N ALA A 111 -8.73 -19.41 2.94
CA ALA A 111 -8.31 -20.80 2.99
C ALA A 111 -8.03 -21.25 4.43
N ILE A 112 -7.20 -20.52 5.20
CA ILE A 112 -6.94 -20.91 6.60
C ILE A 112 -8.19 -20.83 7.47
N PHE A 113 -9.05 -19.83 7.28
CA PHE A 113 -10.34 -19.76 7.97
C PHE A 113 -11.18 -20.98 7.62
N GLY A 114 -11.32 -21.26 6.33
CA GLY A 114 -12.13 -22.35 5.81
C GLY A 114 -11.66 -23.72 6.28
N SER A 115 -10.36 -23.91 6.47
CA SER A 115 -9.81 -25.16 6.99
C SER A 115 -10.01 -25.38 8.50
N HIS A 116 -10.29 -24.32 9.27
CA HIS A 116 -10.52 -24.41 10.72
C HIS A 116 -12.01 -24.49 11.09
N TYR A 117 -12.86 -24.69 10.10
CA TYR A 117 -14.29 -24.92 10.25
C TYR A 117 -14.68 -26.16 9.46
N CYS A 118 -15.58 -26.97 10.01
CA CYS A 118 -16.15 -28.10 9.32
C CYS A 118 -17.65 -27.93 9.08
N VAL A 119 -18.14 -28.59 8.04
CA VAL A 119 -19.56 -28.87 7.80
C VAL A 119 -19.71 -30.37 7.76
N ILE A 120 -20.68 -30.90 8.50
CA ILE A 120 -20.98 -32.33 8.56
C ILE A 120 -22.44 -32.50 8.18
N HIS A 121 -22.71 -33.46 7.31
CA HIS A 121 -24.05 -33.96 7.04
C HIS A 121 -24.11 -35.43 7.45
N ALA A 122 -24.97 -35.74 8.42
CA ALA A 122 -25.11 -37.08 8.95
C ALA A 122 -26.56 -37.58 8.80
N LYS A 123 -26.72 -38.87 8.54
CA LYS A 123 -28.02 -39.55 8.50
C LYS A 123 -27.99 -40.84 9.31
N THR A 124 -29.13 -41.23 9.86
CA THR A 124 -29.26 -42.46 10.64
C THR A 124 -29.32 -43.71 9.76
N GLN A 125 -29.67 -43.59 8.47
CA GLN A 125 -29.65 -44.75 7.57
C GLN A 125 -28.23 -45.30 7.41
N PRO A 126 -28.08 -46.62 7.24
CA PRO A 126 -26.80 -47.22 6.86
C PRO A 126 -26.32 -46.67 5.54
N GLY A 127 -25.04 -46.28 5.48
CA GLY A 127 -24.41 -45.80 4.28
C GLY A 127 -22.94 -45.53 4.51
N GLU A 128 -22.42 -44.52 3.82
CA GLU A 128 -21.01 -44.21 3.77
C GLU A 128 -20.60 -43.21 4.85
N VAL A 129 -19.45 -43.45 5.48
CA VAL A 129 -18.80 -42.52 6.42
C VAL A 129 -17.51 -42.07 5.76
N LYS A 130 -17.46 -40.82 5.31
CA LYS A 130 -16.30 -40.30 4.58
C LYS A 130 -16.04 -38.82 4.79
N ILE A 131 -14.80 -38.43 4.55
CA ILE A 131 -14.44 -37.04 4.28
C ILE A 131 -14.73 -36.81 2.80
N ALA A 132 -15.30 -35.66 2.46
CA ALA A 132 -15.53 -35.35 1.06
C ALA A 132 -14.25 -34.89 0.36
N GLY A 133 -14.13 -35.20 -0.93
CA GLY A 133 -12.93 -34.91 -1.71
C GLY A 133 -11.82 -35.97 -1.58
N THR A 134 -11.80 -36.80 -0.53
CA THR A 134 -10.94 -37.99 -0.49
C THR A 134 -11.48 -39.02 -1.46
N ARG A 135 -10.80 -39.25 -2.59
CA ARG A 135 -11.15 -40.32 -3.54
C ARG A 135 -11.09 -41.68 -2.83
N ASP A 136 -12.11 -42.51 -3.02
CA ASP A 136 -12.24 -43.87 -2.45
C ASP A 136 -11.14 -44.87 -2.91
N ASP A 137 -10.16 -44.43 -3.69
CA ASP A 137 -9.10 -45.29 -4.25
C ASP A 137 -7.89 -45.51 -3.32
N VAL A 138 -7.83 -44.96 -2.10
CA VAL A 138 -6.61 -45.01 -1.26
C VAL A 138 -6.76 -45.79 0.06
N ASN A 139 -7.93 -46.31 0.40
CA ASN A 139 -8.03 -47.29 1.50
C ASN A 139 -7.72 -48.75 1.09
N ALA A 140 -7.20 -48.99 -0.12
CA ALA A 140 -6.86 -50.32 -0.58
C ALA A 140 -5.51 -50.41 -1.31
N ARG A 141 -4.43 -50.43 -0.51
CA ARG A 141 -3.17 -51.16 -0.78
C ARG A 141 -2.39 -50.70 -2.02
N GLY A 142 -1.45 -49.76 -1.84
CA GLY A 142 -0.30 -49.70 -2.76
C GLY A 142 0.54 -48.42 -2.81
N HIS A 143 0.01 -47.26 -2.41
CA HIS A 143 0.70 -45.98 -2.64
C HIS A 143 1.20 -45.25 -1.38
N ASP A 144 0.74 -45.59 -0.18
CA ASP A 144 1.23 -45.01 1.10
C ASP A 144 2.61 -45.52 1.53
N SER A 145 3.01 -46.72 1.11
CA SER A 145 4.19 -47.39 1.68
C SER A 145 5.54 -46.77 1.31
N PHE A 146 5.62 -45.92 0.27
CA PHE A 146 6.88 -45.31 -0.14
C PHE A 146 7.12 -43.92 0.46
N ARG A 147 6.10 -43.28 1.08
CA ARG A 147 6.19 -41.88 1.49
C ARG A 147 5.85 -41.60 2.95
N GLU A 148 5.19 -42.53 3.65
CA GLU A 148 5.28 -42.62 5.12
C GLU A 148 6.74 -42.84 5.60
N THR A 149 7.67 -43.14 4.69
CA THR A 149 9.11 -43.35 4.95
C THR A 149 10.01 -42.14 4.63
N LEU A 150 9.49 -41.03 4.09
CA LEU A 150 10.31 -39.81 3.93
C LEU A 150 10.36 -39.06 5.27
N GLU A 151 11.32 -39.42 6.12
CA GLU A 151 11.59 -38.65 7.34
C GLU A 151 11.94 -37.21 6.96
N PRO A 152 11.18 -36.20 7.44
CA PRO A 152 11.49 -34.81 7.17
C PRO A 152 12.89 -34.48 7.70
N GLN A 153 13.69 -33.80 6.88
CA GLN A 153 14.95 -33.25 7.35
C GLN A 153 14.68 -32.20 8.42
N ALA A 154 15.31 -32.36 9.59
CA ALA A 154 15.21 -31.40 10.67
C ALA A 154 15.81 -30.05 10.22
N LEU A 155 15.00 -29.00 10.29
CA LEU A 155 15.43 -27.62 10.11
C LEU A 155 15.70 -26.99 11.47
N THR A 156 16.89 -26.43 11.64
CA THR A 156 17.15 -25.53 12.76
C THR A 156 16.48 -24.19 12.44
N VAL A 157 15.65 -23.72 13.36
CA VAL A 157 14.98 -22.41 13.26
C VAL A 157 15.43 -21.52 14.41
N GLN A 158 15.74 -20.27 14.09
CA GLN A 158 16.12 -19.25 15.06
C GLN A 158 15.23 -18.02 14.88
N LEU A 159 14.76 -17.46 15.99
CA LEU A 159 13.94 -16.25 15.99
C LEU A 159 14.69 -15.09 16.63
N SER A 160 14.89 -14.04 15.84
CA SER A 160 15.29 -12.73 16.36
C SER A 160 14.04 -11.90 16.64
N LEU A 161 13.67 -11.81 17.92
CA LEU A 161 12.49 -11.07 18.37
C LEU A 161 12.64 -9.56 18.15
N LEU A 162 11.59 -8.93 17.66
CA LEU A 162 11.51 -7.49 17.52
C LEU A 162 10.57 -6.91 18.58
N SER A 163 10.87 -5.71 19.07
CA SER A 163 10.07 -5.06 20.10
C SER A 163 8.85 -4.34 19.54
N GLY A 164 7.70 -4.51 20.20
CA GLY A 164 6.45 -3.82 19.85
C GLY A 164 5.94 -4.18 18.46
N GLN A 165 5.66 -3.16 17.64
CA GLN A 165 5.14 -3.31 16.26
C GLN A 165 6.24 -3.24 15.19
N LYS A 166 7.51 -3.26 15.57
CA LYS A 166 8.64 -3.16 14.63
C LYS A 166 8.67 -4.38 13.70
N GLY A 167 8.86 -4.15 12.40
CA GLY A 167 8.93 -5.21 11.38
C GLY A 167 7.60 -5.86 11.03
N GLN A 168 6.47 -5.38 11.58
CA GLN A 168 5.14 -5.90 11.26
C GLN A 168 4.67 -5.37 9.89
N ARG A 169 4.95 -6.16 8.85
CA ARG A 169 4.48 -5.93 7.47
C ARG A 169 4.15 -7.25 6.80
N ARG A 170 3.12 -7.26 5.94
CA ARG A 170 2.74 -8.42 5.12
C ARG A 170 2.52 -8.00 3.67
N PHE A 171 2.69 -8.94 2.74
CA PHE A 171 2.66 -8.71 1.30
C PHE A 171 3.66 -7.62 0.84
N ALA A 172 4.78 -7.55 1.55
CA ALA A 172 5.94 -6.74 1.23
C ALA A 172 6.92 -7.54 0.37
N ALA A 173 7.87 -6.87 -0.27
CA ALA A 173 8.95 -7.52 -1.02
C ALA A 173 10.29 -7.17 -0.39
N ALA A 174 11.21 -8.13 -0.36
CA ALA A 174 12.53 -7.95 0.23
C ALA A 174 13.64 -7.94 -0.82
N MET A 175 14.77 -7.32 -0.47
CA MET A 175 15.99 -7.35 -1.27
C MET A 175 17.23 -7.41 -0.38
N THR A 176 18.30 -8.01 -0.90
CA THR A 176 19.63 -7.95 -0.29
C THR A 176 20.32 -6.66 -0.71
N LEU A 177 20.62 -5.80 0.26
CA LEU A 177 21.28 -4.52 0.04
C LEU A 177 22.80 -4.68 0.02
N SER A 178 23.36 -5.47 0.95
CA SER A 178 24.76 -5.88 0.95
C SER A 178 24.87 -7.33 1.38
N ALA A 179 25.38 -8.20 0.50
CA ALA A 179 25.60 -9.61 0.83
C ALA A 179 26.86 -9.81 1.71
N GLU A 180 27.87 -8.94 1.58
CA GLU A 180 29.10 -9.00 2.37
C GLU A 180 28.87 -8.57 3.83
N GLU A 181 28.00 -7.57 4.03
CA GLU A 181 27.68 -7.04 5.36
C GLU A 181 26.38 -7.64 5.94
N ASP A 182 25.77 -8.61 5.25
CA ASP A 182 24.48 -9.21 5.61
C ASP A 182 23.40 -8.17 5.92
N VAL A 183 23.21 -7.21 5.01
CA VAL A 183 22.17 -6.18 5.12
C VAL A 183 21.04 -6.49 4.14
N ILE A 184 19.84 -6.63 4.69
CA ILE A 184 18.61 -6.92 3.94
C ILE A 184 17.56 -5.85 4.22
N VAL A 185 16.68 -5.63 3.25
CA VAL A 185 15.63 -4.61 3.32
C VAL A 185 14.29 -5.25 3.00
N ASN A 186 13.26 -4.92 3.78
CA ASN A 186 11.88 -5.31 3.50
C ASN A 186 11.02 -4.07 3.19
N THR A 187 10.44 -4.01 2.00
CA THR A 187 9.95 -2.78 1.36
C THR A 187 8.43 -2.78 1.22
N MET A 188 7.80 -1.69 1.66
CA MET A 188 6.35 -1.45 1.62
C MET A 188 5.49 -2.62 2.14
N GLY A 189 4.34 -2.93 1.52
CA GLY A 189 3.36 -3.88 2.03
C GLY A 189 2.35 -3.25 3.00
N LEU A 190 1.58 -4.10 3.66
CA LEU A 190 0.53 -3.73 4.61
C LEU A 190 1.04 -3.84 6.05
N GLY A 191 1.01 -2.74 6.79
CA GLY A 191 1.30 -2.69 8.23
C GLY A 191 0.04 -2.83 9.10
N THR A 192 0.15 -2.49 10.37
CA THR A 192 -0.94 -2.66 11.37
C THR A 192 -2.16 -1.77 11.17
N LYS A 193 -2.01 -0.66 10.43
CA LYS A 193 -3.09 0.33 10.21
C LYS A 193 -3.37 0.60 8.74
N SER A 194 -2.34 0.61 7.92
CA SER A 194 -2.41 0.97 6.51
C SER A 194 -1.26 0.35 5.73
N ARG A 195 -1.32 0.48 4.41
CA ARG A 195 -0.15 0.27 3.55
C ARG A 195 0.98 1.20 3.97
N LEU A 196 2.21 0.70 3.88
CA LEU A 196 3.43 1.37 4.34
C LEU A 196 4.13 2.07 3.18
N GLN A 197 4.63 3.27 3.43
CA GLN A 197 5.43 4.08 2.51
C GLN A 197 6.89 4.08 2.98
N SER A 198 7.39 2.92 3.41
CA SER A 198 8.69 2.79 4.06
C SER A 198 9.27 1.39 3.85
N CYS A 199 10.57 1.26 4.09
CA CYS A 199 11.26 -0.03 4.18
C CYS A 199 11.92 -0.21 5.55
N ASP A 200 11.99 -1.45 6.03
CA ASP A 200 12.75 -1.83 7.22
C ASP A 200 14.11 -2.37 6.81
N VAL A 201 15.18 -1.85 7.41
CA VAL A 201 16.56 -2.28 7.18
C VAL A 201 16.98 -3.18 8.33
N TYR A 202 17.49 -4.36 7.99
CA TYR A 202 17.97 -5.35 8.93
C TYR A 202 19.44 -5.66 8.68
N SER A 203 20.19 -5.89 9.76
CA SER A 203 21.56 -6.39 9.69
C SER A 203 21.76 -7.60 10.61
N ARG A 204 22.74 -8.44 10.28
CA ARG A 204 23.14 -9.61 11.06
C ARG A 204 24.35 -9.28 11.94
N GLY A 205 24.21 -9.37 13.27
CA GLY A 205 25.28 -9.12 14.25
C GLY A 205 25.18 -7.81 15.06
N ALA A 206 26.17 -7.53 15.91
CA ALA A 206 26.16 -6.36 16.79
C ALA A 206 26.62 -5.10 16.02
N GLN A 207 25.64 -4.26 15.65
CA GLN A 207 25.76 -2.95 14.99
C GLN A 207 26.18 -2.99 13.51
N SER A 208 25.26 -2.63 12.62
CA SER A 208 25.65 -2.15 11.29
C SER A 208 26.55 -0.92 11.42
N LYS A 209 27.68 -0.94 10.70
CA LYS A 209 28.52 0.24 10.50
C LYS A 209 27.74 1.25 9.66
N GLY A 210 26.86 2.03 10.30
CA GLY A 210 26.43 3.35 9.82
C GLY A 210 26.01 3.47 8.35
N MET A 211 25.37 2.46 7.74
CA MET A 211 24.98 2.56 6.33
C MET A 211 23.79 3.51 6.20
N GLU A 212 24.01 4.73 5.71
CA GLU A 212 22.99 5.77 5.52
C GLU A 212 22.10 5.46 4.30
N LEU A 213 21.14 4.54 4.45
CA LEU A 213 20.04 4.41 3.49
C LEU A 213 19.04 5.56 3.68
N SER A 214 18.89 6.42 2.68
CA SER A 214 17.85 7.47 2.63
C SER A 214 17.37 7.65 1.19
N PHE A 215 16.06 7.79 1.00
CA PHE A 215 15.45 7.98 -0.32
C PHE A 215 15.15 9.47 -0.53
N GLY A 216 16.19 10.30 -0.61
CA GLY A 216 16.07 11.76 -0.72
C GLY A 216 15.54 12.26 -2.07
N ASP A 217 15.57 11.40 -3.10
CA ASP A 217 15.35 11.78 -4.52
C ASP A 217 14.00 11.30 -5.11
N GLY A 218 13.08 10.81 -4.28
CA GLY A 218 11.81 10.22 -4.72
C GLY A 218 11.87 8.68 -4.88
N GLY A 219 10.73 8.07 -5.18
CA GLY A 219 10.56 6.63 -5.26
C GLY A 219 9.09 6.19 -5.47
N PRO A 220 8.84 4.88 -5.47
CA PRO A 220 7.51 4.33 -5.73
C PRO A 220 6.48 4.72 -4.67
N SER A 221 5.22 4.78 -5.08
CA SER A 221 4.07 4.95 -4.18
C SER A 221 3.75 3.69 -3.38
N THR A 222 3.07 3.86 -2.25
CA THR A 222 2.74 2.78 -1.30
C THR A 222 1.88 1.69 -1.94
N ARG A 223 2.38 0.46 -1.86
CA ARG A 223 1.79 -0.70 -2.52
C ARG A 223 2.05 -2.00 -1.77
N MET A 224 1.30 -3.04 -2.13
CA MET A 224 1.49 -4.42 -1.68
C MET A 224 1.42 -5.37 -2.88
N CYS A 225 1.86 -6.62 -2.70
CA CYS A 225 1.82 -7.65 -3.75
C CYS A 225 2.58 -7.26 -5.05
N HIS A 226 3.64 -6.47 -4.89
CA HIS A 226 4.65 -6.16 -5.91
C HIS A 226 5.83 -7.13 -5.76
N THR A 227 6.72 -7.20 -6.74
CA THR A 227 7.97 -7.96 -6.66
C THR A 227 9.17 -7.04 -6.48
N LEU A 228 10.24 -7.56 -5.87
CA LEU A 228 11.60 -7.02 -5.95
C LEU A 228 12.51 -8.11 -6.47
N THR A 229 13.15 -7.88 -7.61
CA THR A 229 13.99 -8.88 -8.29
C THR A 229 15.37 -8.29 -8.52
N ASP A 230 16.39 -8.95 -7.98
CA ASP A 230 17.79 -8.58 -8.23
C ASP A 230 18.15 -8.89 -9.69
N LEU A 231 18.52 -7.85 -10.44
CA LEU A 231 18.90 -7.99 -11.84
C LEU A 231 20.36 -8.42 -12.02
N GLY A 232 21.17 -8.48 -10.94
CA GLY A 232 22.57 -8.89 -10.98
C GLY A 232 23.52 -7.83 -11.53
N GLY A 233 24.79 -7.92 -11.14
CA GLY A 233 25.81 -6.93 -11.50
C GLY A 233 25.46 -5.52 -11.00
N ASP A 234 25.73 -4.51 -11.83
CA ASP A 234 25.42 -3.10 -11.54
C ASP A 234 24.00 -2.69 -12.02
N CYS A 235 23.13 -3.65 -12.38
CA CYS A 235 21.80 -3.37 -12.93
C CYS A 235 20.73 -3.01 -11.88
N GLY A 236 21.03 -3.16 -10.59
CA GLY A 236 20.14 -2.81 -9.49
C GLY A 236 19.01 -3.84 -9.24
N VAL A 237 17.99 -3.40 -8.50
CA VAL A 237 16.82 -4.23 -8.12
C VAL A 237 15.55 -3.70 -8.79
N LEU A 238 14.87 -4.55 -9.55
CA LEU A 238 13.62 -4.23 -10.22
C LEU A 238 12.42 -4.38 -9.28
N LEU A 239 11.69 -3.29 -9.07
CA LEU A 239 10.32 -3.29 -8.57
C LEU A 239 9.34 -3.32 -9.73
N ALA A 240 8.39 -4.26 -9.72
CA ALA A 240 7.34 -4.35 -10.73
C ALA A 240 5.93 -4.35 -10.12
N GLY A 241 5.06 -3.50 -10.68
CA GLY A 241 3.63 -3.45 -10.42
C GLY A 241 3.24 -3.36 -8.93
N GLY A 242 2.28 -4.19 -8.52
CA GLY A 242 1.66 -4.19 -7.18
C GLY A 242 0.26 -3.58 -7.20
N ARG A 243 -0.32 -3.37 -6.02
CA ARG A 243 -1.64 -2.75 -5.89
C ARG A 243 -1.80 -1.85 -4.67
N GLY A 244 -2.73 -0.91 -4.76
CA GLY A 244 -3.30 -0.17 -3.64
C GLY A 244 -4.48 -0.92 -3.01
N SER A 245 -5.55 -1.09 -3.77
CA SER A 245 -6.72 -1.94 -3.45
C SER A 245 -6.84 -3.07 -4.49
N PRO A 246 -7.64 -4.13 -4.28
CA PRO A 246 -7.81 -5.18 -5.29
C PRO A 246 -8.31 -4.70 -6.67
N THR A 247 -8.89 -3.50 -6.75
CA THR A 247 -9.29 -2.85 -8.02
C THR A 247 -8.30 -1.80 -8.54
N ASP A 248 -7.22 -1.54 -7.81
CA ASP A 248 -6.26 -0.47 -8.08
C ASP A 248 -4.86 -1.07 -8.22
N ALA A 249 -4.67 -1.78 -9.33
CA ALA A 249 -3.41 -2.39 -9.72
C ALA A 249 -2.48 -1.35 -10.36
N PHE A 250 -1.17 -1.55 -10.19
CA PHE A 250 -0.14 -0.66 -10.68
C PHE A 250 0.61 -1.29 -11.85
N LYS A 251 0.98 -0.44 -12.82
CA LYS A 251 1.83 -0.81 -13.96
C LYS A 251 3.25 -0.26 -13.87
N ASP A 252 3.50 0.69 -12.98
CA ASP A 252 4.79 1.36 -12.91
C ASP A 252 5.87 0.42 -12.35
N CYS A 253 7.06 0.53 -12.94
CA CYS A 253 8.24 -0.23 -12.56
C CYS A 253 9.36 0.72 -12.16
N TRP A 254 10.22 0.26 -11.25
CA TRP A 254 11.33 1.06 -10.73
C TRP A 254 12.59 0.22 -10.61
N ILE A 255 13.76 0.83 -10.81
CA ILE A 255 15.06 0.25 -10.50
C ILE A 255 15.59 0.94 -9.25
N PHE A 256 15.93 0.15 -8.25
CA PHE A 256 16.69 0.59 -7.10
C PHE A 256 18.18 0.36 -7.34
N ASP A 257 18.94 1.44 -7.38
CA ASP A 257 20.40 1.43 -7.43
C ASP A 257 20.94 1.27 -6.00
N LYS A 258 21.60 0.14 -5.73
CA LYS A 258 22.16 -0.20 -4.41
C LYS A 258 23.38 0.67 -4.05
N THR A 259 24.11 1.18 -5.04
CA THR A 259 25.29 2.03 -4.82
C THR A 259 24.87 3.47 -4.58
N ALA A 260 23.93 3.98 -5.38
CA ALA A 260 23.41 5.34 -5.24
C ALA A 260 22.30 5.46 -4.19
N ASN A 261 21.80 4.34 -3.65
CA ASN A 261 20.67 4.29 -2.70
C ASN A 261 19.44 5.06 -3.19
N SER A 262 19.15 4.98 -4.50
CA SER A 262 18.10 5.79 -5.12
C SER A 262 17.19 4.97 -6.04
N TRP A 263 15.93 5.40 -6.11
CA TRP A 263 14.94 4.82 -7.00
C TRP A 263 14.88 5.61 -8.31
N THR A 264 14.81 4.88 -9.43
CA THR A 264 14.63 5.43 -10.76
C THR A 264 13.46 4.74 -11.43
N ARG A 265 12.53 5.49 -12.02
CA ARG A 265 11.41 4.91 -12.78
C ARG A 265 11.95 4.28 -14.06
N THR A 266 11.47 3.09 -14.39
CA THR A 266 11.82 2.37 -15.64
C THR A 266 10.56 2.07 -16.44
N HIS A 267 10.67 1.25 -17.49
CA HIS A 267 9.59 0.88 -18.39
C HIS A 267 8.42 0.23 -17.63
N ASP A 268 7.24 0.86 -17.73
CA ASP A 268 5.99 0.36 -17.17
C ASP A 268 5.62 -0.99 -17.80
N LEU A 269 4.93 -1.84 -17.03
CA LEU A 269 4.26 -3.03 -17.53
C LEU A 269 3.22 -2.64 -18.61
N PRO A 270 3.00 -3.50 -19.63
CA PRO A 270 2.00 -3.24 -20.67
C PRO A 270 0.58 -3.18 -20.11
N THR A 271 0.32 -3.85 -18.98
CA THR A 271 -0.93 -3.77 -18.22
C THR A 271 -0.62 -3.71 -16.73
N PRO A 272 -1.44 -3.06 -15.89
CA PRO A 272 -1.27 -3.09 -14.43
C PRO A 272 -1.37 -4.51 -13.89
N LEU A 273 -0.48 -4.91 -12.97
CA LEU A 273 -0.46 -6.26 -12.40
C LEU A 273 -0.10 -6.27 -10.93
N TYR A 274 -0.76 -7.12 -10.16
CA TYR A 274 -0.35 -7.50 -8.81
C TYR A 274 -0.35 -9.02 -8.63
N ARG A 275 0.36 -9.53 -7.61
CA ARG A 275 0.54 -10.98 -7.37
C ARG A 275 1.07 -11.74 -8.62
N HIS A 276 1.78 -11.04 -9.49
CA HIS A 276 2.61 -11.66 -10.52
C HIS A 276 3.92 -12.13 -9.86
N SER A 277 4.65 -13.00 -10.55
CA SER A 277 5.97 -13.45 -10.12
C SER A 277 7.03 -13.02 -11.12
N VAL A 278 8.18 -12.58 -10.62
CA VAL A 278 9.31 -12.15 -11.44
C VAL A 278 10.57 -12.89 -10.99
N ALA A 279 11.14 -13.68 -11.90
CA ALA A 279 12.35 -14.45 -11.65
C ALA A 279 13.55 -13.82 -12.37
N SER A 280 14.66 -13.67 -11.66
CA SER A 280 15.94 -13.30 -12.27
C SER A 280 16.42 -14.43 -13.18
N LEU A 281 16.91 -14.08 -14.38
CA LEU A 281 17.45 -15.06 -15.32
C LEU A 281 18.94 -15.34 -15.09
N GLY A 282 19.55 -14.75 -14.06
CA GLY A 282 20.96 -14.97 -13.71
C GLY A 282 21.96 -14.30 -14.66
N GLN A 283 21.50 -13.73 -15.78
CA GLN A 283 22.27 -12.76 -16.57
C GLN A 283 21.93 -11.34 -16.10
N PRO A 284 22.94 -10.45 -15.96
CA PRO A 284 22.73 -9.05 -15.62
C PRO A 284 21.65 -8.39 -16.48
N GLY A 285 20.64 -7.81 -15.83
CA GLY A 285 19.58 -7.05 -16.47
C GLY A 285 18.39 -7.86 -16.98
N LEU A 286 18.42 -9.19 -16.95
CA LEU A 286 17.35 -10.03 -17.50
C LEU A 286 16.45 -10.61 -16.41
N ALA A 287 15.13 -10.45 -16.58
CA ALA A 287 14.13 -11.05 -15.71
C ALA A 287 12.90 -11.53 -16.50
N LEU A 288 12.22 -12.54 -15.99
CA LEU A 288 11.00 -13.09 -16.57
C LEU A 288 9.82 -12.86 -15.63
N LEU A 289 8.75 -12.25 -16.11
CA LEU A 289 7.49 -12.08 -15.40
C LEU A 289 6.46 -13.10 -15.89
N ALA A 290 5.73 -13.70 -14.96
CA ALA A 290 4.61 -14.59 -15.24
C ALA A 290 3.41 -14.35 -14.30
N GLY A 291 2.22 -14.57 -14.84
CA GLY A 291 0.96 -14.48 -14.12
C GLY A 291 0.64 -13.07 -13.64
N GLY A 292 -0.34 -12.99 -12.74
CA GLY A 292 -0.80 -11.74 -12.14
C GLY A 292 -2.24 -11.41 -12.52
N ARG A 293 -2.78 -10.42 -11.82
CA ARG A 293 -4.16 -9.96 -11.99
C ARG A 293 -4.16 -8.45 -12.20
N GLY A 294 -4.86 -7.99 -13.23
CA GLY A 294 -4.96 -6.56 -13.56
C GLY A 294 -6.25 -5.91 -13.06
N SER A 295 -7.33 -6.69 -12.96
CA SER A 295 -8.61 -6.27 -12.39
C SER A 295 -9.32 -7.46 -11.73
N THR A 296 -10.49 -7.24 -11.14
CA THR A 296 -11.27 -8.31 -10.49
C THR A 296 -11.74 -9.40 -11.45
N THR A 297 -11.63 -9.25 -12.77
CA THR A 297 -12.06 -10.30 -13.71
C THR A 297 -10.98 -10.70 -14.70
N GLU A 298 -9.84 -10.01 -14.69
CA GLU A 298 -8.80 -10.17 -15.72
C GLU A 298 -7.53 -10.78 -15.16
N LEU A 299 -7.29 -12.04 -15.54
CA LEU A 299 -6.05 -12.76 -15.27
C LEU A 299 -5.06 -12.57 -16.42
N PHE A 300 -3.79 -12.37 -16.07
CA PHE A 300 -2.72 -12.24 -17.05
C PHE A 300 -2.11 -13.60 -17.39
N GLY A 301 -2.23 -14.00 -18.67
CA GLY A 301 -1.76 -15.30 -19.16
C GLY A 301 -0.48 -15.27 -19.99
N GLN A 302 0.13 -14.10 -20.18
CA GLN A 302 1.35 -13.94 -20.98
C GLN A 302 2.61 -13.99 -20.11
N PHE A 303 3.77 -14.12 -20.76
CA PHE A 303 5.09 -14.09 -20.15
C PHE A 303 5.84 -12.90 -20.72
N LEU A 304 6.45 -12.09 -19.87
CA LEU A 304 7.17 -10.88 -20.29
C LEU A 304 8.64 -10.97 -19.91
N LEU A 305 9.52 -10.79 -20.88
CA LEU A 305 10.96 -10.61 -20.68
C LEU A 305 11.23 -9.13 -20.40
N PHE A 306 11.91 -8.85 -19.28
CA PHE A 306 12.50 -7.55 -19.01
C PHE A 306 13.93 -7.50 -19.55
N THR A 307 14.27 -6.40 -20.20
CA THR A 307 15.64 -6.04 -20.58
C THR A 307 15.88 -4.57 -20.23
N PRO A 308 17.11 -4.14 -19.85
CA PRO A 308 17.33 -2.73 -19.52
C PRO A 308 17.28 -1.79 -20.74
N GLU A 309 17.58 -2.30 -21.94
CA GLU A 309 17.67 -1.51 -23.17
C GLU A 309 16.36 -1.42 -23.97
N ALA A 310 15.38 -2.27 -23.67
CA ALA A 310 14.09 -2.31 -24.35
C ALA A 310 12.94 -2.47 -23.35
N GLU A 311 11.72 -2.07 -23.74
CA GLU A 311 10.51 -2.26 -22.94
C GLU A 311 10.24 -3.74 -22.63
N TRP A 312 9.24 -4.04 -21.79
CA TRP A 312 8.79 -5.40 -21.54
C TRP A 312 8.40 -6.11 -22.85
N ILE A 313 9.07 -7.21 -23.17
CA ILE A 313 8.87 -7.94 -24.43
C ILE A 313 8.02 -9.18 -24.15
N THR A 314 6.87 -9.30 -24.80
CA THR A 314 6.04 -10.50 -24.70
C THR A 314 6.75 -11.69 -25.34
N CYS A 315 6.91 -12.77 -24.58
CA CYS A 315 7.45 -14.03 -25.07
C CYS A 315 6.39 -14.78 -25.91
N GLU A 316 6.79 -15.25 -27.09
CA GLU A 316 5.94 -16.09 -27.93
C GLU A 316 5.90 -17.51 -27.34
N ALA A 317 4.72 -17.94 -26.88
CA ALA A 317 4.54 -19.27 -26.33
C ALA A 317 4.48 -20.32 -27.45
N VAL A 318 5.54 -21.12 -27.59
CA VAL A 318 5.67 -22.17 -28.61
C VAL A 318 5.40 -23.56 -28.01
N GLY A 319 5.07 -24.54 -28.85
CA GLY A 319 4.73 -25.91 -28.43
C GLY A 319 3.28 -26.11 -27.98
N ASP A 320 2.95 -27.36 -27.68
CA ASP A 320 1.58 -27.84 -27.46
C ASP A 320 1.05 -27.61 -26.03
N VAL A 321 1.94 -27.60 -25.04
CA VAL A 321 1.56 -27.38 -23.63
C VAL A 321 1.38 -25.89 -23.37
N LYS A 322 0.19 -25.49 -22.94
CA LYS A 322 -0.14 -24.10 -22.60
C LYS A 322 -0.47 -23.93 -21.11
N PRO A 323 0.17 -22.99 -20.41
CA PRO A 323 -0.17 -22.67 -19.03
C PRO A 323 -1.54 -21.98 -18.94
N PHE A 324 -2.25 -22.23 -17.85
CA PHE A 324 -3.40 -21.46 -17.43
C PHE A 324 -2.97 -20.06 -16.97
N ALA A 325 -3.80 -19.06 -17.29
CA ALA A 325 -3.68 -17.74 -16.67
C ALA A 325 -4.05 -17.84 -15.19
N VAL A 326 -3.14 -17.38 -14.33
CA VAL A 326 -3.22 -17.48 -12.86
C VAL A 326 -2.54 -16.26 -12.24
N TYR A 327 -2.82 -16.02 -10.96
CA TYR A 327 -2.05 -15.07 -10.14
C TYR A 327 -1.68 -15.71 -8.80
N GLY A 328 -0.63 -15.20 -8.16
CA GLY A 328 -0.05 -15.76 -6.95
C GLY A 328 0.68 -17.08 -7.16
N ALA A 329 1.03 -17.42 -8.41
CA ALA A 329 1.78 -18.61 -8.79
C ALA A 329 3.27 -18.45 -8.49
N SER A 330 3.96 -19.57 -8.26
CA SER A 330 5.41 -19.60 -8.08
C SER A 330 6.12 -19.63 -9.44
N LEU A 331 7.14 -18.79 -9.61
CA LEU A 331 8.03 -18.81 -10.78
C LEU A 331 9.48 -18.87 -10.28
N THR A 332 10.20 -19.92 -10.66
CA THR A 332 11.64 -20.07 -10.37
C THR A 332 12.42 -20.16 -11.66
N SER A 333 13.67 -19.69 -11.63
CA SER A 333 14.64 -19.76 -12.75
C SER A 333 15.92 -20.38 -12.23
N ARG A 334 16.51 -21.27 -13.02
CA ARG A 334 17.83 -21.88 -12.75
C ARG A 334 19.00 -21.08 -13.30
N GLY A 335 18.71 -20.03 -14.05
CA GLY A 335 19.72 -19.30 -14.81
C GLY A 335 19.95 -19.91 -16.20
N ILE A 336 21.16 -19.69 -16.72
CA ILE A 336 21.54 -19.92 -18.12
C ILE A 336 21.77 -21.41 -18.39
N LYS A 337 21.05 -21.93 -19.38
CA LYS A 337 21.43 -23.10 -20.19
C LYS A 337 22.26 -22.57 -21.37
N GLU A 338 23.28 -23.29 -21.82
CA GLU A 338 24.17 -22.88 -22.92
C GLU A 338 23.39 -22.21 -24.08
N ASP A 339 24.03 -21.25 -24.77
CA ASP A 339 23.48 -20.55 -25.95
C ASP A 339 22.28 -19.61 -25.71
N GLY A 340 22.18 -18.98 -24.54
CA GLY A 340 21.14 -17.96 -24.30
C GLY A 340 19.74 -18.54 -24.07
N ARG A 341 19.68 -19.79 -23.63
CA ARG A 341 18.45 -20.41 -23.15
C ARG A 341 18.38 -20.36 -21.63
N PHE A 342 17.19 -20.28 -21.09
CA PHE A 342 16.94 -20.29 -19.65
C PHE A 342 15.87 -21.30 -19.35
N HIS A 343 15.81 -21.79 -18.11
CA HIS A 343 14.77 -22.73 -17.72
C HIS A 343 14.45 -22.63 -16.25
N GLY A 344 13.29 -23.18 -15.88
CA GLY A 344 12.84 -23.21 -14.50
C GLY A 344 11.46 -23.85 -14.37
N ILE A 345 10.78 -23.54 -13.25
CA ILE A 345 9.47 -24.10 -12.92
C ILE A 345 8.45 -22.98 -12.77
N PHE A 346 7.24 -23.21 -13.28
CA PHE A 346 6.06 -22.39 -13.06
C PHE A 346 4.98 -23.27 -12.44
N ALA A 347 4.54 -22.94 -11.23
CA ALA A 347 3.65 -23.81 -10.46
C ALA A 347 2.55 -23.07 -9.68
N GLY A 348 1.37 -23.69 -9.56
CA GLY A 348 0.26 -23.20 -8.73
C GLY A 348 -0.39 -21.91 -9.22
N GLY A 349 -0.67 -21.02 -8.27
CA GLY A 349 -1.51 -19.84 -8.44
C GLY A 349 -3.00 -20.15 -8.27
N ILE A 350 -3.85 -19.13 -8.41
CA ILE A 350 -5.30 -19.28 -8.26
C ILE A 350 -6.01 -18.83 -9.54
N ARG A 351 -7.08 -19.53 -9.87
CA ARG A 351 -8.01 -19.25 -10.97
C ARG A 351 -9.40 -19.76 -10.59
N ASP A 352 -10.43 -19.03 -10.97
CA ASP A 352 -11.83 -19.41 -10.73
C ASP A 352 -12.10 -19.75 -9.25
N GLY A 353 -11.42 -19.03 -8.35
CA GLY A 353 -11.51 -19.21 -6.90
C GLY A 353 -10.80 -20.45 -6.35
N LEU A 354 -10.07 -21.22 -7.15
CA LEU A 354 -9.38 -22.44 -6.71
C LEU A 354 -7.88 -22.39 -7.04
N VAL A 355 -7.08 -22.99 -6.15
CA VAL A 355 -5.65 -23.17 -6.43
C VAL A 355 -5.51 -24.10 -7.64
N ALA A 356 -4.82 -23.59 -8.66
CA ALA A 356 -4.64 -24.24 -9.93
C ALA A 356 -3.65 -25.39 -9.78
N ARG A 357 -4.03 -26.56 -10.31
CA ARG A 357 -3.14 -27.73 -10.36
C ARG A 357 -2.32 -27.67 -11.64
N GLN A 358 -1.16 -27.04 -11.57
CA GLN A 358 -0.32 -26.82 -12.75
C GLN A 358 1.13 -26.77 -12.33
N ILE A 359 1.90 -27.79 -12.71
CA ILE A 359 3.35 -27.82 -12.51
C ILE A 359 3.99 -27.94 -13.89
N LEU A 360 4.69 -26.90 -14.32
CA LEU A 360 5.28 -26.82 -15.65
C LEU A 360 6.77 -26.50 -15.57
N ALA A 361 7.58 -27.29 -16.27
CA ALA A 361 8.93 -26.89 -16.61
C ALA A 361 8.87 -25.95 -17.82
N TRP A 362 9.51 -24.80 -17.73
CA TRP A 362 9.59 -23.83 -18.82
C TRP A 362 11.02 -23.74 -19.34
N GLU A 363 11.17 -23.52 -20.64
CA GLU A 363 12.43 -23.17 -21.30
C GLU A 363 12.20 -21.91 -22.16
N LEU A 364 13.02 -20.90 -21.94
CA LEU A 364 12.98 -19.60 -22.61
C LEU A 364 14.21 -19.48 -23.51
N ASP A 365 14.01 -19.18 -24.80
CA ASP A 365 15.06 -18.87 -25.75
C ASP A 365 15.06 -17.36 -26.05
N VAL A 366 16.18 -16.68 -25.74
CA VAL A 366 16.36 -15.24 -26.00
C VAL A 366 17.44 -14.96 -27.05
N SER A 367 17.78 -15.95 -27.89
CA SER A 367 18.75 -15.80 -28.99
C SER A 367 18.39 -14.61 -29.90
N ASP A 368 17.10 -14.41 -30.16
CA ASP A 368 16.55 -13.14 -30.68
C ASP A 368 15.81 -12.40 -29.56
N LYS A 369 16.50 -11.46 -28.91
CA LYS A 369 15.92 -10.65 -27.82
C LYS A 369 14.65 -9.90 -28.22
N LYS A 370 14.44 -9.60 -29.51
CA LYS A 370 13.23 -8.90 -29.98
C LYS A 370 12.03 -9.83 -30.14
N LYS A 371 12.27 -11.14 -30.18
CA LYS A 371 11.26 -12.19 -30.34
C LYS A 371 11.62 -13.40 -29.46
N PRO A 372 11.63 -13.23 -28.12
CA PRO A 372 11.92 -14.34 -27.23
C PRO A 372 10.79 -15.37 -27.33
N THR A 373 11.15 -16.65 -27.33
CA THR A 373 10.18 -17.76 -27.36
C THR A 373 10.23 -18.53 -26.05
N ILE A 374 9.07 -18.96 -25.55
CA ILE A 374 8.98 -19.78 -24.33
C ILE A 374 8.20 -21.05 -24.61
N GLN A 375 8.72 -22.19 -24.16
CA GLN A 375 8.09 -23.50 -24.29
C GLN A 375 7.87 -24.14 -22.92
N PHE A 376 6.82 -24.94 -22.81
CA PHE A 376 6.45 -25.62 -21.57
C PHE A 376 6.42 -27.13 -21.75
N LYS A 377 6.76 -27.86 -20.69
CA LYS A 377 6.61 -29.31 -20.58
C LYS A 377 6.05 -29.66 -19.21
N ILE A 378 5.23 -30.71 -19.16
CA ILE A 378 4.78 -31.29 -17.91
C ILE A 378 5.90 -32.23 -17.44
N PRO A 379 6.49 -32.02 -16.25
CA PRO A 379 7.46 -32.95 -15.68
C PRO A 379 6.91 -34.38 -15.60
N GLN A 380 7.77 -35.38 -15.79
CA GLN A 380 7.38 -36.78 -15.66
C GLN A 380 7.18 -37.15 -14.18
N ASN A 381 6.39 -38.20 -13.92
CA ASN A 381 6.19 -38.77 -12.57
C ASN A 381 5.59 -37.81 -11.52
N LEU A 382 4.77 -36.84 -11.94
CA LEU A 382 3.99 -36.03 -11.01
C LEU A 382 2.84 -36.85 -10.40
N ASP A 383 2.77 -36.85 -9.08
CA ASP A 383 1.65 -37.40 -8.32
C ASP A 383 1.12 -36.36 -7.31
N GLU A 384 0.12 -36.75 -6.52
CA GLU A 384 -0.57 -35.84 -5.60
C GLU A 384 0.38 -35.11 -4.65
N PHE A 385 1.44 -35.78 -4.20
CA PHE A 385 2.42 -35.18 -3.30
C PHE A 385 3.18 -34.01 -3.95
N TYR A 386 3.50 -34.10 -5.25
CA TYR A 386 4.10 -32.97 -5.98
C TYR A 386 3.15 -31.79 -6.06
N HIS A 387 1.85 -32.05 -6.23
CA HIS A 387 0.82 -31.00 -6.24
C HIS A 387 0.70 -30.32 -4.87
N HIS A 388 0.64 -31.06 -3.76
CA HIS A 388 0.70 -30.45 -2.41
C HIS A 388 2.00 -29.67 -2.15
N ALA A 389 3.12 -30.14 -2.71
CA ALA A 389 4.41 -29.49 -2.54
C ALA A 389 4.49 -28.16 -3.32
N LEU A 390 4.03 -28.12 -4.57
CA LEU A 390 4.35 -27.05 -5.53
C LEU A 390 3.15 -26.19 -5.96
N ASP A 391 1.95 -26.75 -6.02
CA ASP A 391 0.76 -26.00 -6.46
C ASP A 391 0.23 -25.14 -5.31
N ARG A 392 0.89 -23.99 -5.13
CA ARG A 392 0.58 -23.05 -4.06
C ARG A 392 0.09 -21.72 -4.57
N PHE A 393 -0.74 -21.06 -3.78
CA PHE A 393 -1.05 -19.64 -3.91
C PHE A 393 -0.35 -18.84 -2.81
N GLY A 394 0.35 -17.77 -3.20
CA GLY A 394 0.98 -16.84 -2.25
C GLY A 394 2.27 -17.35 -1.59
N ALA A 395 2.82 -18.47 -2.08
CA ALA A 395 4.10 -18.99 -1.63
C ALA A 395 5.28 -18.17 -2.17
N THR A 396 6.41 -18.19 -1.47
CA THR A 396 7.68 -17.72 -2.00
C THR A 396 8.48 -18.91 -2.52
N ALA A 397 9.03 -18.80 -3.73
CA ALA A 397 9.85 -19.85 -4.32
C ALA A 397 11.10 -19.27 -4.97
N TYR A 398 12.22 -19.99 -4.85
CA TYR A 398 13.49 -19.61 -5.47
C TYR A 398 14.39 -20.82 -5.72
N TRP A 399 15.42 -20.64 -6.54
CA TRP A 399 16.49 -21.60 -6.74
C TRP A 399 17.74 -21.15 -5.97
N ASP A 400 18.34 -22.03 -5.17
CA ASP A 400 19.51 -21.69 -4.33
C ASP A 400 20.86 -22.04 -4.97
N GLY A 401 20.86 -22.50 -6.23
CA GLY A 401 22.03 -23.03 -6.93
C GLY A 401 22.07 -24.56 -6.96
N SER A 402 21.36 -25.24 -6.06
CA SER A 402 21.36 -26.70 -5.91
C SER A 402 19.96 -27.33 -5.92
N SER A 403 18.96 -26.63 -5.38
CA SER A 403 17.62 -27.14 -5.18
C SER A 403 16.58 -26.03 -5.26
N TYR A 404 15.34 -26.39 -5.62
CA TYR A 404 14.22 -25.47 -5.52
C TYR A 404 13.71 -25.41 -4.08
N LYS A 405 13.43 -24.20 -3.61
CA LYS A 405 12.78 -23.96 -2.32
C LYS A 405 11.38 -23.43 -2.56
N VAL A 406 10.41 -23.93 -1.80
CA VAL A 406 9.03 -23.41 -1.77
C VAL A 406 8.62 -23.23 -0.31
N ILE A 407 8.17 -22.02 0.04
CA ILE A 407 7.96 -21.60 1.43
C ILE A 407 6.58 -20.95 1.56
N GLY A 408 5.77 -21.49 2.47
CA GLY A 408 4.45 -20.95 2.82
C GLY A 408 3.42 -21.07 1.73
N GLY A 409 2.45 -20.16 1.74
CA GLY A 409 1.28 -20.16 0.84
C GLY A 409 0.19 -21.13 1.28
N VAL A 410 -0.82 -21.28 0.43
CA VAL A 410 -1.96 -22.20 0.65
C VAL A 410 -2.12 -23.14 -0.54
N ILE A 411 -2.67 -24.32 -0.28
CA ILE A 411 -2.91 -25.37 -1.27
C ILE A 411 -4.40 -25.46 -1.61
N ARG A 412 -4.71 -26.20 -2.66
CA ARG A 412 -6.10 -26.53 -3.01
C ARG A 412 -6.74 -27.29 -1.85
N ASP A 413 -7.99 -26.93 -1.54
CA ASP A 413 -8.98 -27.60 -0.67
C ASP A 413 -8.56 -28.10 0.74
N GLU A 414 -7.28 -28.08 1.10
CA GLU A 414 -6.76 -28.56 2.38
C GLU A 414 -5.92 -27.50 3.11
N LEU A 415 -5.70 -27.69 4.41
CA LEU A 415 -4.73 -26.89 5.16
C LEU A 415 -3.32 -27.37 4.83
N LEU A 416 -2.42 -26.45 4.50
CA LEU A 416 -1.01 -26.77 4.33
C LEU A 416 -0.42 -27.26 5.67
N GLN A 417 -0.02 -28.53 5.70
CA GLN A 417 0.54 -29.16 6.90
C GLN A 417 1.89 -28.57 7.28
N HIS A 418 2.19 -28.55 8.57
CA HIS A 418 3.45 -28.05 9.10
C HIS A 418 4.71 -28.68 8.48
N SER A 419 4.68 -29.99 8.24
CA SER A 419 5.77 -30.74 7.61
C SER A 419 6.01 -30.35 6.15
N MET A 420 5.05 -29.67 5.53
CA MET A 420 5.08 -29.24 4.13
C MET A 420 5.22 -27.73 3.98
N GLU A 421 5.27 -26.94 5.07
CA GLU A 421 5.39 -25.49 4.99
C GLU A 421 6.65 -25.03 4.26
N ILE A 422 7.73 -25.80 4.35
CA ILE A 422 9.03 -25.53 3.73
C ILE A 422 9.47 -26.78 2.97
N MET A 423 9.57 -26.66 1.65
CA MET A 423 9.94 -27.77 0.78
C MET A 423 11.27 -27.52 0.09
N GLN A 424 12.07 -28.57 -0.03
CA GLN A 424 13.25 -28.63 -0.89
C GLN A 424 13.03 -29.66 -1.99
N LEU A 425 13.36 -29.31 -3.24
CA LEU A 425 13.29 -30.23 -4.36
C LEU A 425 14.64 -30.26 -5.06
N ASP A 426 15.28 -31.43 -5.06
CA ASP A 426 16.52 -31.64 -5.77
C ASP A 426 16.27 -31.74 -7.28
N ASP A 427 17.30 -31.48 -8.07
CA ASP A 427 17.26 -31.69 -9.51
C ASP A 427 17.73 -33.08 -9.89
N ASP A 428 16.97 -33.80 -10.71
CA ASP A 428 17.49 -34.93 -11.46
C ASP A 428 17.62 -34.51 -12.92
N SER A 429 18.82 -34.07 -13.27
CA SER A 429 19.20 -33.31 -14.48
C SER A 429 18.92 -33.95 -15.85
N THR A 430 18.12 -35.02 -15.93
CA THR A 430 17.84 -35.74 -17.19
C THR A 430 16.52 -35.34 -17.84
N ASP A 431 15.45 -34.98 -17.11
CA ASP A 431 14.12 -34.72 -17.71
C ASP A 431 13.21 -33.69 -16.99
N GLY A 432 13.58 -33.17 -15.81
CA GLY A 432 12.71 -32.30 -15.00
C GLY A 432 12.80 -32.64 -13.50
N LEU A 433 11.97 -31.98 -12.69
CA LEU A 433 11.92 -32.06 -11.20
C LEU A 433 12.40 -33.41 -10.63
N GLY A 434 13.41 -33.38 -9.76
CA GLY A 434 13.97 -34.56 -9.11
C GLY A 434 13.24 -34.95 -7.82
N ALA A 435 13.96 -35.67 -6.93
CA ALA A 435 13.43 -36.12 -5.66
C ALA A 435 13.08 -34.95 -4.72
N ILE A 436 11.91 -35.01 -4.10
CA ILE A 436 11.48 -34.05 -3.09
C ILE A 436 12.05 -34.43 -1.73
N LYS A 437 12.68 -33.47 -1.06
CA LYS A 437 13.08 -33.54 0.34
C LYS A 437 12.11 -32.73 1.20
N LEU A 438 11.44 -33.43 2.10
CA LEU A 438 10.64 -32.80 3.15
C LEU A 438 11.57 -32.12 4.15
N SER A 439 11.22 -30.91 4.56
CA SER A 439 11.95 -30.21 5.62
C SER A 439 10.97 -29.79 6.69
N ARG A 440 11.21 -30.19 7.93
CA ARG A 440 10.37 -29.84 9.07
C ARG A 440 11.24 -29.18 10.12
N TYR A 441 10.81 -28.03 10.60
CA TYR A 441 11.30 -27.52 11.87
C TYR A 441 10.36 -28.04 12.95
N SER A 442 10.88 -28.72 13.97
CA SER A 442 10.08 -29.39 15.00
C SER A 442 10.43 -28.88 16.38
N GLY A 443 9.43 -28.67 17.23
CA GLY A 443 9.60 -28.39 18.66
C GLY A 443 8.53 -27.43 19.17
N THR A 444 8.26 -27.47 20.48
CA THR A 444 7.30 -26.55 21.10
C THR A 444 8.02 -25.36 21.72
N VAL A 445 7.29 -24.27 21.96
CA VAL A 445 7.82 -23.11 22.71
C VAL A 445 8.27 -23.53 24.11
N GLU A 446 7.60 -24.51 24.70
CA GLU A 446 7.93 -25.07 26.01
C GLU A 446 9.28 -25.82 26.00
N ASP A 447 9.63 -26.43 24.86
CA ASP A 447 10.92 -27.07 24.61
C ASP A 447 12.05 -26.09 24.24
N GLY A 448 11.79 -24.77 24.31
CA GLY A 448 12.74 -23.73 23.94
C GLY A 448 12.82 -23.42 22.44
N PHE A 449 11.90 -23.95 21.63
CA PHE A 449 11.83 -23.64 20.20
C PHE A 449 11.09 -22.33 19.91
N PRO A 450 11.42 -21.63 18.82
CA PRO A 450 10.64 -20.50 18.35
C PRO A 450 9.16 -20.85 18.08
N PRO A 451 8.21 -19.92 18.32
CA PRO A 451 6.81 -20.11 17.92
C PRO A 451 6.68 -20.27 16.41
N ARG A 452 5.78 -21.17 15.95
CA ARG A 452 5.48 -21.41 14.53
C ARG A 452 5.12 -20.07 13.83
N PRO A 453 5.89 -19.63 12.82
CA PRO A 453 5.53 -18.47 12.01
C PRO A 453 4.27 -18.75 11.17
N LEU A 454 3.52 -17.70 10.87
CA LEU A 454 2.48 -17.74 9.83
C LEU A 454 3.09 -17.30 8.50
N LEU A 455 3.26 -18.26 7.57
CA LEU A 455 3.92 -18.04 6.28
C LEU A 455 2.96 -17.49 5.20
N ILE A 456 2.24 -16.42 5.55
CA ILE A 456 1.30 -15.71 4.66
C ILE A 456 1.77 -14.27 4.51
N GLY A 457 1.95 -13.83 3.26
CA GLY A 457 2.44 -12.49 2.95
C GLY A 457 3.83 -12.20 3.54
N THR A 458 4.63 -13.23 3.75
CA THR A 458 6.03 -13.10 4.22
C THR A 458 6.95 -12.66 3.08
N SER A 459 8.10 -12.12 3.43
CA SER A 459 9.20 -11.88 2.49
C SER A 459 10.37 -12.79 2.86
N THR A 460 10.92 -13.50 1.87
CA THR A 460 12.04 -14.43 2.07
C THR A 460 13.28 -13.99 1.30
N ILE A 461 14.44 -14.08 1.94
CA ILE A 461 15.76 -13.83 1.33
C ILE A 461 16.69 -15.03 1.57
N PRO A 462 17.22 -15.67 0.51
CA PRO A 462 18.33 -16.60 0.65
C PRO A 462 19.62 -15.87 1.02
N LEU A 463 20.43 -16.49 1.88
CA LEU A 463 21.75 -16.01 2.27
C LEU A 463 22.84 -16.80 1.53
N SER A 464 24.02 -16.20 1.42
CA SER A 464 25.19 -16.80 0.75
C SER A 464 25.72 -18.07 1.43
N ASP A 465 25.38 -18.28 2.70
CA ASP A 465 25.78 -19.44 3.49
C ASP A 465 24.78 -20.62 3.45
N GLY A 466 23.82 -20.58 2.52
CA GLY A 466 22.81 -21.63 2.33
C GLY A 466 21.63 -21.58 3.31
N ARG A 467 21.61 -20.62 4.23
CA ARG A 467 20.45 -20.32 5.07
C ARG A 467 19.47 -19.42 4.34
N PHE A 468 18.28 -19.26 4.90
CA PHE A 468 17.34 -18.24 4.43
C PHE A 468 16.61 -17.58 5.59
N VAL A 469 16.17 -16.36 5.32
CA VAL A 469 15.52 -15.49 6.30
C VAL A 469 14.10 -15.21 5.87
N VAL A 470 13.16 -15.34 6.81
CA VAL A 470 11.75 -15.00 6.62
C VAL A 470 11.41 -13.81 7.52
N MET A 471 10.89 -12.75 6.91
CA MET A 471 10.52 -11.50 7.56
C MET A 471 9.04 -11.17 7.31
N GLY A 472 8.45 -10.46 8.26
CA GLY A 472 7.05 -10.03 8.16
C GLY A 472 6.09 -11.22 8.16
N GLY A 473 4.90 -11.02 7.61
CA GLY A 473 3.82 -12.01 7.52
C GLY A 473 2.81 -11.93 8.67
N GLY A 474 1.58 -12.31 8.35
CA GLY A 474 0.44 -12.23 9.27
C GLY A 474 -0.91 -12.29 8.56
N ALA A 475 -1.97 -12.53 9.34
CA ALA A 475 -3.35 -12.62 8.87
C ALA A 475 -4.28 -11.86 9.81
N THR A 476 -5.38 -11.28 9.31
CA THR A 476 -6.42 -10.70 10.18
C THR A 476 -7.16 -11.76 10.98
N CYS A 477 -7.08 -13.02 10.54
CA CYS A 477 -7.75 -14.16 11.16
C CYS A 477 -9.26 -13.89 11.30
N PHE A 478 -9.86 -13.43 10.20
CA PHE A 478 -11.27 -13.01 10.16
C PHE A 478 -11.54 -11.89 11.19
N SER A 479 -12.70 -11.88 11.84
CA SER A 479 -13.05 -10.91 12.89
C SER A 479 -12.43 -11.22 14.27
N MET A 480 -11.54 -12.24 14.37
CA MET A 480 -11.07 -12.74 15.68
C MET A 480 -9.87 -11.96 16.21
N GLY A 481 -9.16 -11.24 15.33
CA GLY A 481 -8.05 -10.36 15.65
C GLY A 481 -6.79 -10.71 14.85
N THR A 482 -5.96 -9.72 14.57
CA THR A 482 -4.81 -9.92 13.66
C THR A 482 -3.65 -10.64 14.33
N PHE A 483 -3.15 -11.71 13.69
CA PHE A 483 -1.89 -12.36 14.01
C PHE A 483 -0.74 -11.73 13.22
N TRP A 484 0.37 -11.46 13.88
CA TRP A 484 1.62 -10.99 13.27
C TRP A 484 2.79 -11.87 13.69
N ASN A 485 3.67 -12.19 12.74
CA ASN A 485 4.97 -12.75 13.07
C ASN A 485 5.76 -11.74 13.91
N LYS A 486 6.36 -12.22 15.01
CA LYS A 486 6.95 -11.35 16.06
C LYS A 486 8.40 -10.94 15.80
N GLY A 487 9.00 -11.37 14.69
CA GLY A 487 10.39 -11.09 14.42
C GLY A 487 10.89 -11.74 13.13
N VAL A 488 12.20 -11.90 13.07
CA VAL A 488 12.92 -12.43 11.90
C VAL A 488 13.28 -13.89 12.15
N TYR A 489 12.80 -14.77 11.29
CA TYR A 489 13.07 -16.21 11.36
C TYR A 489 14.24 -16.55 10.44
N THR A 490 15.26 -17.24 10.96
CA THR A 490 16.36 -17.78 10.16
C THR A 490 16.28 -19.30 10.18
N PHE A 491 16.28 -19.92 9.01
CA PHE A 491 16.22 -21.37 8.83
C PHE A 491 17.53 -21.89 8.26
N SER A 492 18.01 -23.02 8.79
CA SER A 492 19.21 -23.71 8.33
C SER A 492 18.99 -25.22 8.24
N LEU A 493 19.56 -25.85 7.21
CA LEU A 493 19.42 -27.28 6.92
C LEU A 493 20.48 -28.14 7.63
N ASN A 494 21.66 -27.58 7.94
CA ASN A 494 22.84 -28.35 8.40
C ASN A 494 23.71 -27.66 9.46
N GLU A 495 23.34 -26.48 9.99
CA GLU A 495 24.20 -25.70 10.89
C GLU A 495 23.45 -25.05 12.06
N ASP A 496 23.96 -25.25 13.29
CA ASP A 496 23.55 -24.55 14.52
C ASP A 496 24.34 -23.23 14.73
N LYS A 497 24.61 -22.48 13.65
CA LYS A 497 25.23 -21.16 13.80
C LYS A 497 24.18 -20.15 14.24
N LYS A 498 24.35 -19.55 15.42
CA LYS A 498 23.50 -18.46 15.90
C LYS A 498 23.57 -17.28 14.94
N SER A 499 22.40 -16.82 14.49
CA SER A 499 22.18 -15.64 13.66
C SER A 499 21.24 -14.71 14.41
N VAL A 500 21.74 -13.55 14.81
CA VAL A 500 20.91 -12.51 15.44
C VAL A 500 20.73 -11.39 14.43
N TRP A 501 19.47 -11.16 14.05
CA TRP A 501 19.06 -10.07 13.18
C TRP A 501 18.51 -8.92 14.00
N THR A 502 18.94 -7.70 13.71
CA THR A 502 18.39 -6.48 14.30
C THR A 502 17.67 -5.68 13.23
N LEU A 503 16.50 -5.13 13.59
CA LEU A 503 15.91 -4.03 12.80
C LEU A 503 16.64 -2.76 13.19
N ASP A 504 17.49 -2.27 12.30
CA ASP A 504 18.37 -1.13 12.56
C ASP A 504 17.58 0.18 12.46
N LYS A 505 16.76 0.29 11.41
CA LYS A 505 15.92 1.47 11.15
C LYS A 505 14.80 1.18 10.16
N THR A 506 13.79 2.03 10.21
CA THR A 506 12.76 2.16 9.17
C THR A 506 13.05 3.44 8.40
N VAL A 507 13.07 3.35 7.07
CA VAL A 507 13.38 4.47 6.17
C VAL A 507 12.15 4.76 5.33
N ASP A 508 11.65 6.00 5.40
CA ASP A 508 10.51 6.45 4.61
C ASP A 508 10.91 6.68 3.15
N ILE A 509 10.09 6.18 2.23
CA ILE A 509 10.26 6.37 0.78
C ILE A 509 9.42 7.57 0.38
N ILE A 510 10.02 8.64 -0.11
CA ILE A 510 9.25 9.80 -0.59
C ILE A 510 8.66 9.43 -1.96
N PRO A 511 7.32 9.43 -2.16
CA PRO A 511 6.75 9.22 -3.49
C PRO A 511 7.17 10.36 -4.42
N GLY A 512 7.67 10.04 -5.60
CA GLY A 512 8.07 11.06 -6.57
C GLY A 512 8.96 10.50 -7.66
N GLU A 513 8.84 11.04 -8.86
CA GLU A 513 9.65 10.61 -10.00
C GLU A 513 10.99 11.34 -10.02
N ARG A 514 12.08 10.58 -9.97
CA ARG A 514 13.36 11.06 -10.47
C ARG A 514 13.34 10.93 -12.00
N ILE A 515 13.02 12.03 -12.69
CA ILE A 515 13.20 12.10 -14.14
C ILE A 515 14.72 12.16 -14.40
N ILE A 516 15.33 11.00 -14.65
CA ILE A 516 16.64 11.00 -15.33
C ILE A 516 16.34 11.44 -16.77
N PRO A 517 16.97 12.50 -17.29
CA PRO A 517 16.80 12.89 -18.67
C PRO A 517 17.37 11.78 -19.55
N LEU A 518 16.50 10.87 -19.99
CA LEU A 518 16.79 9.97 -21.09
C LEU A 518 17.13 10.83 -22.30
N ARG A 519 18.21 10.45 -23.00
CA ARG A 519 18.67 11.09 -24.23
C ARG A 519 17.48 11.38 -25.15
N PRO A 520 17.44 12.55 -25.79
CA PRO A 520 16.30 13.00 -26.55
C PRO A 520 16.00 12.01 -27.68
N ASN A 521 14.85 11.35 -27.62
CA ASN A 521 14.23 10.80 -28.82
C ASN A 521 13.68 11.97 -29.65
N PRO A 522 13.72 11.86 -30.98
CA PRO A 522 13.75 13.02 -31.86
C PRO A 522 12.47 13.83 -31.76
N ALA A 523 12.65 15.12 -31.52
CA ALA A 523 11.75 16.25 -31.76
C ALA A 523 10.28 15.86 -32.00
N ILE A 524 9.46 15.95 -30.95
CA ILE A 524 8.15 16.57 -31.17
C ILE A 524 8.47 18.02 -31.48
N GLU A 525 8.20 18.38 -32.72
CA GLU A 525 8.49 19.67 -33.33
C GLU A 525 8.19 20.83 -32.38
N GLY A 526 9.20 21.69 -32.23
CA GLY A 526 9.10 22.90 -31.45
C GLY A 526 7.99 23.80 -31.99
N GLY A 527 6.86 23.80 -31.28
CA GLY A 527 6.05 25.00 -31.19
C GLY A 527 6.78 25.98 -30.28
N ASN A 528 7.24 27.11 -30.84
CA ASN A 528 7.61 28.31 -30.09
C ASN A 528 6.38 28.78 -29.30
N ALA A 529 6.12 28.16 -28.15
CA ALA A 529 4.95 28.43 -27.37
C ALA A 529 5.31 29.57 -26.40
N ALA A 530 4.65 30.72 -26.57
CA ALA A 530 4.96 31.93 -25.81
C ALA A 530 4.80 31.70 -24.29
N PRO A 531 5.62 32.35 -23.45
CA PRO A 531 5.47 32.29 -22.00
C PRO A 531 4.08 32.78 -21.57
N VAL A 532 3.52 32.20 -20.50
CA VAL A 532 2.18 32.57 -20.01
C VAL A 532 2.17 34.05 -19.64
N GLN A 533 1.16 34.80 -20.10
CA GLN A 533 1.05 36.21 -19.80
C GLN A 533 0.52 36.41 -18.37
N ILE A 534 1.38 36.86 -17.47
CA ILE A 534 1.02 37.18 -16.08
C ILE A 534 0.46 38.59 -16.02
N LYS A 535 -0.72 38.77 -15.43
CA LYS A 535 -1.34 40.10 -15.23
C LYS A 535 -1.07 40.63 -13.82
N PRO A 536 -0.76 41.92 -13.64
CA PRO A 536 -0.64 42.48 -12.31
C PRO A 536 -2.02 42.54 -11.63
N ILE A 537 -2.06 42.21 -10.34
CA ILE A 537 -3.23 42.41 -9.49
C ILE A 537 -3.41 43.92 -9.26
N PRO A 538 -4.64 44.47 -9.41
CA PRO A 538 -4.91 45.88 -9.18
C PRO A 538 -4.53 46.32 -7.77
N ARG A 539 -3.89 47.49 -7.67
CA ARG A 539 -3.61 48.17 -6.40
C ARG A 539 -4.61 49.29 -6.20
N LEU A 540 -5.27 49.31 -5.05
CA LEU A 540 -6.41 50.18 -4.74
C LEU A 540 -6.19 50.87 -3.39
N LYS A 541 -6.77 52.07 -3.24
CA LYS A 541 -6.92 52.72 -1.93
C LYS A 541 -8.39 52.75 -1.60
N ILE A 542 -8.76 52.14 -0.48
CA ILE A 542 -10.13 52.17 0.03
C ILE A 542 -10.21 53.14 1.22
N GLN A 543 -11.28 53.91 1.26
CA GLN A 543 -11.55 54.90 2.32
C GLN A 543 -12.71 54.47 3.21
N THR A 544 -13.62 53.62 2.70
CA THR A 544 -14.85 53.25 3.40
C THR A 544 -15.09 51.73 3.40
N PRO A 545 -15.88 51.20 4.36
CA PRO A 545 -16.32 49.81 4.35
C PRO A 545 -17.12 49.40 3.11
N GLU A 546 -17.91 50.32 2.53
CA GLU A 546 -18.72 50.03 1.35
C GLU A 546 -17.85 49.76 0.12
N GLU A 547 -16.72 50.49 -0.03
CA GLU A 547 -15.77 50.23 -1.11
C GLU A 547 -15.12 48.84 -1.01
N PHE A 548 -14.92 48.33 0.20
CA PHE A 548 -14.48 46.95 0.41
C PHE A 548 -15.61 45.95 0.14
N ALA A 549 -16.83 46.24 0.56
CA ALA A 549 -18.00 45.40 0.23
C ALA A 549 -18.24 45.30 -1.28
N ASP A 550 -18.02 46.38 -2.03
CA ASP A 550 -18.01 46.39 -3.49
C ASP A 550 -16.95 45.46 -4.08
N LEU A 551 -15.76 45.42 -3.48
CA LEU A 551 -14.69 44.51 -3.88
C LEU A 551 -15.07 43.04 -3.62
N LEU A 552 -15.69 42.75 -2.47
CA LEU A 552 -16.23 41.42 -2.16
C LEU A 552 -17.25 40.98 -3.23
N ARG A 553 -18.19 41.86 -3.59
CA ARG A 553 -19.20 41.59 -4.63
C ARG A 553 -18.57 41.29 -6.00
N LYS A 554 -17.45 41.94 -6.34
CA LYS A 554 -16.72 41.71 -7.59
C LYS A 554 -15.95 40.39 -7.62
N GLY A 555 -15.57 39.84 -6.45
CA GLY A 555 -14.89 38.55 -6.34
C GLY A 555 -13.51 38.49 -7.00
N GLN A 556 -12.83 39.64 -7.13
CA GLN A 556 -11.48 39.76 -7.73
C GLN A 556 -10.45 40.16 -6.67
N PRO A 557 -9.22 39.62 -6.74
CA PRO A 557 -8.15 39.99 -5.82
C PRO A 557 -7.72 41.44 -6.08
N ALA A 558 -7.31 42.11 -5.01
CA ALA A 558 -6.73 43.44 -5.08
C ALA A 558 -5.74 43.64 -3.93
N VAL A 559 -4.69 44.43 -4.16
CA VAL A 559 -3.80 44.91 -3.10
C VAL A 559 -4.33 46.26 -2.61
N LEU A 560 -4.61 46.36 -1.32
CA LEU A 560 -5.11 47.56 -0.67
C LEU A 560 -3.94 48.30 -0.02
N GLU A 561 -3.78 49.57 -0.37
CA GLU A 561 -2.68 50.42 0.07
C GLU A 561 -3.13 51.49 1.06
N GLY A 562 -2.25 51.85 1.99
CA GLY A 562 -2.45 52.97 2.90
C GLY A 562 -3.44 52.71 4.03
N LEU A 563 -3.74 51.43 4.31
CA LEU A 563 -4.52 51.04 5.47
C LEU A 563 -3.65 51.01 6.72
N ASP A 564 -4.16 51.56 7.82
CA ASP A 564 -3.53 51.48 9.13
C ASP A 564 -4.06 50.27 9.89
N PHE A 565 -3.22 49.23 10.01
CA PHE A 565 -3.51 48.04 10.79
C PHE A 565 -2.66 47.92 12.07
N GLY A 566 -2.23 49.06 12.61
CA GLY A 566 -1.58 49.17 13.90
C GLY A 566 -0.05 49.31 13.83
N THR A 567 0.56 49.43 15.01
CA THR A 567 2.01 49.67 15.16
C THR A 567 2.87 48.50 14.68
N CYS A 568 2.29 47.31 14.49
CA CYS A 568 2.98 46.09 14.08
C CYS A 568 3.88 46.27 12.84
N THR A 569 3.49 47.10 11.86
CA THR A 569 4.27 47.38 10.64
C THR A 569 5.62 48.05 10.92
N SER A 570 5.74 48.75 12.05
CA SER A 570 6.97 49.44 12.48
C SER A 570 7.71 48.69 13.59
N THR A 571 7.04 47.80 14.33
CA THR A 571 7.59 47.15 15.53
C THR A 571 7.95 45.68 15.33
N TRP A 572 7.21 44.94 14.49
CA TRP A 572 7.35 43.48 14.40
C TRP A 572 8.59 43.08 13.61
N THR A 573 9.69 42.93 14.34
CA THR A 573 10.89 42.20 13.92
C THR A 573 10.89 40.80 14.53
N LEU A 574 11.75 39.90 14.02
CA LEU A 574 11.91 38.58 14.62
C LEU A 574 12.38 38.65 16.09
N ASP A 575 13.17 39.66 16.47
CA ASP A 575 13.55 39.89 17.87
C ASP A 575 12.39 40.34 18.73
N TYR A 576 11.60 41.28 18.21
CA TYR A 576 10.41 41.77 18.89
C TYR A 576 9.41 40.64 19.14
N LEU A 577 9.13 39.83 18.10
CA LEU A 577 8.26 38.67 18.22
C LEU A 577 8.82 37.66 19.24
N SER A 578 10.11 37.36 19.21
CA SER A 578 10.74 36.45 20.18
C SER A 578 10.58 36.93 21.62
N SER A 579 10.79 38.24 21.86
CA SER A 579 10.60 38.84 23.17
C SER A 579 9.13 38.82 23.63
N LYS A 580 8.19 39.16 22.76
CA LYS A 580 6.76 39.30 23.11
C LYS A 580 6.01 37.98 23.21
N ILE A 581 6.31 37.02 22.32
CA ILE A 581 5.72 35.67 22.36
C ILE A 581 6.30 34.86 23.52
N GLY A 582 7.53 35.18 23.91
CA GLY A 582 8.33 34.42 24.87
C GLY A 582 9.32 33.52 24.13
N PRO A 583 10.63 33.63 24.40
CA PRO A 583 11.67 32.94 23.63
C PRO A 583 11.51 31.41 23.68
N ASP A 584 11.07 30.88 24.81
CA ASP A 584 10.91 29.44 25.06
C ASP A 584 9.56 28.87 24.59
N ARG A 585 8.65 29.72 24.11
CA ARG A 585 7.34 29.26 23.64
C ARG A 585 7.52 28.29 22.49
N LYS A 586 6.95 27.10 22.64
CA LYS A 586 6.97 26.06 21.61
C LYS A 586 6.05 26.44 20.45
N VAL A 587 6.55 26.29 19.23
CA VAL A 587 5.80 26.47 17.98
C VAL A 587 6.06 25.30 17.04
N THR A 588 5.03 24.89 16.32
CA THR A 588 5.14 23.87 15.28
C THR A 588 5.36 24.56 13.93
N ILE A 589 6.51 24.28 13.31
CA ILE A 589 6.93 24.84 12.03
C ILE A 589 7.06 23.76 10.98
N HIS A 590 7.06 24.17 9.72
CA HIS A 590 7.41 23.36 8.57
C HIS A 590 8.88 23.65 8.27
N GLU A 591 9.69 22.61 8.14
CA GLU A 591 11.05 22.71 7.63
C GLU A 591 11.18 21.89 6.36
N SER A 592 11.68 22.52 5.29
CA SER A 592 11.89 21.86 4.00
C SER A 592 13.38 21.83 3.62
N PRO A 593 13.87 20.73 3.01
CA PRO A 593 15.19 20.71 2.39
C PRO A 593 15.22 21.54 1.10
N THR A 594 14.09 21.72 0.41
CA THR A 594 13.96 22.43 -0.87
C THR A 594 13.26 23.77 -0.71
N GLN A 595 13.44 24.67 -1.68
CA GLN A 595 12.75 25.97 -1.67
C GLN A 595 11.25 25.82 -1.95
N ALA A 596 10.87 24.97 -2.91
CA ALA A 596 9.48 24.63 -3.17
C ALA A 596 9.00 23.56 -2.18
N MET A 597 8.05 23.90 -1.31
CA MET A 597 7.29 22.91 -0.56
C MET A 597 6.15 22.35 -1.40
N ASP A 598 5.84 21.07 -1.21
CA ASP A 598 4.71 20.37 -1.80
C ASP A 598 3.97 19.59 -0.70
N PHE A 599 2.69 19.90 -0.54
CA PHE A 599 1.82 19.27 0.44
C PHE A 599 1.39 17.85 0.06
N THR A 600 1.31 17.56 -1.24
CA THR A 600 0.86 16.26 -1.74
C THR A 600 1.95 15.22 -1.53
N SER A 601 3.20 15.51 -1.95
CA SER A 601 4.36 14.65 -1.69
C SER A 601 4.90 14.76 -0.26
N LYS A 602 4.50 15.82 0.48
CA LYS A 602 4.97 16.13 1.85
C LYS A 602 6.49 16.20 1.95
N ASN A 603 7.13 16.94 1.03
CA ASN A 603 8.58 17.15 1.00
C ASN A 603 9.11 18.09 2.11
N PHE A 604 8.44 18.16 3.26
CA PHE A 604 8.79 18.96 4.43
C PHE A 604 8.40 18.20 5.70
N ARG A 605 9.01 18.57 6.82
CA ARG A 605 8.72 17.97 8.13
C ARG A 605 8.09 18.98 9.09
N TYR A 606 7.18 18.51 9.93
CA TYR A 606 6.67 19.27 11.08
C TYR A 606 7.66 19.17 12.24
N ILE A 607 8.10 20.32 12.76
CA ILE A 607 9.03 20.39 13.89
C ILE A 607 8.45 21.27 14.97
N THR A 608 8.46 20.78 16.21
CA THR A 608 8.17 21.62 17.37
C THR A 608 9.49 22.14 17.94
N THR A 609 9.74 23.45 17.79
CA THR A 609 10.93 24.13 18.34
C THR A 609 10.51 25.33 19.20
N THR A 610 11.46 26.00 19.85
CA THR A 610 11.19 27.27 20.55
C THR A 610 11.13 28.41 19.54
N PHE A 611 10.34 29.45 19.84
CA PHE A 611 10.24 30.59 18.93
C PHE A 611 11.59 31.28 18.72
N ALA A 612 12.44 31.35 19.75
CA ALA A 612 13.78 31.92 19.64
C ALA A 612 14.68 31.16 18.66
N ASP A 613 14.71 29.82 18.72
CA ASP A 613 15.47 28.98 17.78
C ASP A 613 14.97 29.17 16.34
N PHE A 614 13.65 29.13 16.16
CA PHE A 614 13.00 29.37 14.87
C PHE A 614 13.38 30.74 14.28
N ALA A 615 13.28 31.80 15.08
CA ALA A 615 13.62 33.16 14.67
C ALA A 615 15.11 33.28 14.29
N GLN A 616 16.01 32.68 15.08
CA GLN A 616 17.44 32.71 14.81
C GLN A 616 17.81 31.98 13.52
N ARG A 617 17.20 30.82 13.26
CA ARG A 617 17.44 30.02 12.04
C ARG A 617 16.95 30.71 10.78
N ILE A 618 15.84 31.45 10.86
CA ILE A 618 15.41 32.31 9.74
C ILE A 618 16.43 33.42 9.49
N LYS A 619 16.87 34.13 10.55
CA LYS A 619 17.86 35.22 10.39
C LYS A 619 19.21 34.75 9.86
N ALA A 620 19.61 33.54 10.20
CA ALA A 620 20.86 32.97 9.71
C ALA A 620 20.75 32.48 8.25
N SER A 621 19.54 32.51 7.66
CA SER A 621 19.25 31.96 6.32
C SER A 621 19.71 30.50 6.16
N THR A 622 19.84 29.77 7.27
CA THR A 622 20.38 28.40 7.29
C THR A 622 19.33 27.33 7.00
N ALA A 623 18.05 27.67 7.10
CA ALA A 623 16.95 26.73 6.93
C ALA A 623 15.72 27.36 6.26
N LYS A 624 15.00 26.52 5.52
CA LYS A 624 13.79 26.91 4.76
C LYS A 624 12.58 26.60 5.65
N LEU A 625 12.23 27.59 6.47
CA LEU A 625 11.29 27.41 7.57
C LEU A 625 10.00 28.20 7.37
N TYR A 626 8.88 27.62 7.79
CA TYR A 626 7.58 28.24 7.70
C TYR A 626 6.71 27.95 8.92
N LEU A 627 6.25 29.02 9.58
CA LEU A 627 5.27 28.97 10.66
C LEU A 627 3.90 29.41 10.13
N ARG A 628 2.91 28.55 10.32
CA ARG A 628 1.49 28.89 10.33
C ARG A 628 0.99 28.66 11.75
N ALA A 629 0.61 29.73 12.44
CA ALA A 629 0.10 29.60 13.81
C ALA A 629 -1.19 28.76 13.86
N LEU A 630 -1.35 28.06 14.98
CA LEU A 630 -2.51 27.25 15.33
C LEU A 630 -3.09 27.73 16.67
N SER A 631 -4.33 27.32 16.97
CA SER A 631 -4.93 27.59 18.28
C SER A 631 -4.04 27.04 19.40
N SER A 632 -3.76 27.86 20.39
CA SER A 632 -2.94 27.53 21.56
C SER A 632 -3.65 26.64 22.58
N ASP A 633 -4.98 26.63 22.57
CA ASP A 633 -5.82 25.80 23.44
C ASP A 633 -6.07 24.43 22.79
N LYS A 634 -6.73 24.41 21.63
CA LYS A 634 -7.09 23.17 20.92
C LYS A 634 -6.85 23.25 19.41
N PRO A 635 -5.61 23.02 18.94
CA PRO A 635 -5.20 23.13 17.53
C PRO A 635 -6.06 22.34 16.53
N SER A 636 -6.66 21.22 16.95
CA SER A 636 -7.49 20.33 16.11
C SER A 636 -8.99 20.58 16.22
N GLU A 637 -9.43 21.44 17.13
CA GLU A 637 -10.86 21.71 17.39
C GLU A 637 -11.24 23.18 17.21
N LYS A 638 -10.29 24.11 17.32
CA LYS A 638 -10.55 25.55 17.26
C LYS A 638 -9.71 26.22 16.16
N PRO A 639 -10.29 27.17 15.40
CA PRO A 639 -9.52 28.03 14.52
C PRO A 639 -8.55 28.89 15.34
N ALA A 640 -7.44 29.30 14.71
CA ALA A 640 -6.49 30.20 15.34
C ALA A 640 -7.07 31.62 15.40
N HIS A 641 -6.83 32.31 16.51
CA HIS A 641 -7.14 33.73 16.67
C HIS A 641 -5.95 34.42 17.34
N LEU A 642 -5.35 35.39 16.63
CA LEU A 642 -4.20 36.14 17.11
C LEU A 642 -4.41 36.72 18.52
N SER A 643 -5.62 37.20 18.82
CA SER A 643 -5.98 37.80 20.10
C SER A 643 -5.93 36.81 21.27
N SER A 644 -6.38 35.57 21.09
CA SER A 644 -6.33 34.55 22.13
C SER A 644 -5.00 33.79 22.15
N ASP A 645 -4.41 33.56 20.99
CA ASP A 645 -3.22 32.72 20.87
C ASP A 645 -1.94 33.48 21.16
N PHE A 646 -1.91 34.78 20.87
CA PHE A 646 -0.77 35.68 21.10
C PHE A 646 -1.25 37.02 21.71
N PRO A 647 -1.82 37.01 22.92
CA PRO A 647 -2.42 38.21 23.54
C PRO A 647 -1.42 39.35 23.75
N THR A 648 -0.13 39.06 23.85
CA THR A 648 0.95 40.05 23.98
C THR A 648 1.30 40.75 22.67
N LEU A 649 0.92 40.18 21.52
CA LEU A 649 1.09 40.76 20.19
C LEU A 649 -0.19 41.47 19.71
N SER A 650 -1.36 41.00 20.14
CA SER A 650 -2.64 41.50 19.62
C SER A 650 -2.84 43.03 19.75
N PRO A 651 -2.33 43.74 20.79
CA PRO A 651 -2.45 45.20 20.85
C PRO A 651 -1.73 45.95 19.72
N ASP A 652 -0.75 45.33 19.06
CA ASP A 652 0.01 45.95 17.98
C ASP A 652 -0.67 45.82 16.61
N PHE A 653 -1.65 44.91 16.48
CA PHE A 653 -2.35 44.61 15.24
C PHE A 653 -3.84 44.87 15.38
N THR A 654 -4.40 45.73 14.55
CA THR A 654 -5.83 46.02 14.51
C THR A 654 -6.32 45.93 13.07
N LEU A 655 -7.48 45.30 12.83
CA LEU A 655 -8.07 45.36 11.49
C LEU A 655 -8.58 46.79 11.22
N PRO A 656 -8.21 47.41 10.08
CA PRO A 656 -8.66 48.75 9.74
C PRO A 656 -10.18 48.84 9.69
N PRO A 657 -10.82 49.95 10.13
CA PRO A 657 -12.27 50.11 10.09
C PRO A 657 -12.90 49.92 8.69
N GLN A 658 -12.14 50.24 7.63
CA GLN A 658 -12.51 50.02 6.23
C GLN A 658 -12.72 48.53 5.90
N LEU A 659 -12.18 47.61 6.72
CA LEU A 659 -12.34 46.17 6.60
C LEU A 659 -13.36 45.62 7.62
N SER A 660 -14.29 46.43 8.14
CA SER A 660 -15.34 45.97 9.07
C SER A 660 -16.13 44.74 8.58
N PRO A 661 -16.42 44.55 7.26
CA PRO A 661 -17.02 43.31 6.79
C PRO A 661 -16.20 42.04 7.12
N VAL A 662 -14.87 42.16 7.25
CA VAL A 662 -13.97 41.08 7.67
C VAL A 662 -14.16 40.78 9.16
N SER A 663 -14.26 41.80 10.01
CA SER A 663 -14.44 41.61 11.46
C SER A 663 -15.83 41.07 11.80
N ASP A 664 -16.86 41.51 11.08
CA ASP A 664 -18.25 41.10 11.34
C ASP A 664 -18.48 39.62 11.01
N ALA A 665 -17.74 39.09 10.03
CA ALA A 665 -17.82 37.70 9.60
C ALA A 665 -16.55 36.88 9.95
N LEU A 666 -15.79 37.31 10.96
CA LEU A 666 -14.50 36.73 11.32
C LEU A 666 -14.60 35.22 11.58
N PHE A 667 -13.72 34.46 10.92
CA PHE A 667 -13.53 33.03 11.17
C PHE A 667 -12.22 32.73 11.90
N SER A 668 -11.09 33.28 11.44
CA SER A 668 -9.77 33.00 12.01
C SER A 668 -8.79 34.13 11.73
N SER A 669 -7.83 34.37 12.63
CA SER A 669 -6.68 35.25 12.39
C SER A 669 -5.36 34.55 12.71
N VAL A 670 -4.47 34.45 11.72
CA VAL A 670 -3.34 33.53 11.71
C VAL A 670 -2.03 34.28 11.52
N LEU A 671 -1.13 34.19 12.50
CA LEU A 671 0.25 34.64 12.35
C LEU A 671 1.00 33.73 11.36
N ARG A 672 1.64 34.33 10.36
CA ARG A 672 2.52 33.67 9.39
C ARG A 672 3.92 34.24 9.52
N VAL A 673 4.91 33.36 9.65
CA VAL A 673 6.34 33.75 9.61
C VAL A 673 7.08 32.80 8.68
N SER A 674 7.81 33.31 7.72
CA SER A 674 8.52 32.51 6.71
C SER A 674 9.95 32.97 6.53
N GLY A 675 10.88 32.02 6.46
CA GLY A 675 12.21 32.20 5.86
C GLY A 675 12.17 32.00 4.34
N PRO A 676 13.29 31.66 3.67
CA PRO A 676 13.38 31.54 2.20
C PRO A 676 12.76 30.23 1.67
N VAL A 677 11.43 30.13 1.76
CA VAL A 677 10.65 28.95 1.35
C VAL A 677 9.36 29.33 0.65
N ASN A 678 9.02 28.62 -0.42
CA ASN A 678 7.82 28.82 -1.21
C ASN A 678 6.68 28.00 -0.61
N MET A 679 5.51 28.61 -0.51
CA MET A 679 4.27 27.90 -0.18
C MET A 679 3.76 27.14 -1.41
N TRP A 680 3.34 25.89 -1.24
CA TRP A 680 2.68 25.13 -2.30
C TRP A 680 1.45 25.86 -2.85
N LEU A 681 1.06 25.52 -4.08
CA LEU A 681 -0.17 26.01 -4.69
C LEU A 681 -1.38 25.41 -3.94
N HIS A 682 -2.27 26.26 -3.44
CA HIS A 682 -3.48 25.86 -2.73
C HIS A 682 -4.61 26.85 -2.96
N TYR A 683 -5.81 26.52 -2.52
CA TYR A 683 -6.90 27.49 -2.35
C TYR A 683 -7.51 27.31 -0.96
N ASP A 684 -8.17 28.37 -0.49
CA ASP A 684 -9.00 28.35 0.72
C ASP A 684 -10.48 28.49 0.30
N VAL A 685 -11.37 27.87 1.06
CA VAL A 685 -12.82 27.94 0.80
C VAL A 685 -13.39 29.28 1.26
N MET A 686 -12.80 29.86 2.32
CA MET A 686 -13.19 31.17 2.84
C MET A 686 -12.40 32.30 2.19
N ALA A 687 -13.04 33.46 2.06
CA ALA A 687 -12.34 34.70 1.77
C ALA A 687 -11.29 35.04 2.85
N ASN A 688 -10.21 35.69 2.45
CA ASN A 688 -9.20 36.15 3.40
C ASN A 688 -8.57 37.49 3.01
N VAL A 689 -8.05 38.20 4.01
CA VAL A 689 -7.13 39.32 3.82
C VAL A 689 -5.76 38.95 4.36
N TYR A 690 -4.72 39.22 3.57
CA TYR A 690 -3.32 38.96 3.89
C TYR A 690 -2.61 40.28 4.20
N CYS A 691 -2.40 40.60 5.47
CA CYS A 691 -1.73 41.81 5.92
C CYS A 691 -0.21 41.56 5.97
N GLN A 692 0.54 42.19 5.07
CA GLN A 692 2.00 42.11 5.01
C GLN A 692 2.61 43.08 6.05
N ILE A 693 3.21 42.54 7.11
CA ILE A 693 3.69 43.35 8.24
C ILE A 693 5.16 43.68 8.08
N SER A 694 6.00 42.68 7.77
CA SER A 694 7.44 42.84 7.63
C SER A 694 7.99 41.92 6.55
N GLY A 695 9.04 42.38 5.86
CA GLY A 695 9.55 41.72 4.65
C GLY A 695 8.63 41.87 3.45
N SER A 696 8.98 41.22 2.35
CA SER A 696 8.23 41.27 1.08
C SER A 696 7.97 39.87 0.53
N LYS A 697 6.85 39.73 -0.19
CA LYS A 697 6.46 38.49 -0.86
C LYS A 697 5.99 38.75 -2.27
N ARG A 698 6.26 37.78 -3.14
CA ARG A 698 5.68 37.66 -4.48
C ARG A 698 4.65 36.54 -4.46
N LEU A 699 3.43 36.84 -4.87
CA LEU A 699 2.33 35.88 -4.95
C LEU A 699 1.86 35.73 -6.39
N ILE A 700 1.60 34.49 -6.79
CA ILE A 700 0.91 34.16 -8.04
C ILE A 700 -0.44 33.58 -7.68
N LEU A 701 -1.49 34.15 -8.26
CA LEU A 701 -2.88 33.80 -8.06
C LEU A 701 -3.51 33.37 -9.38
N PHE A 702 -4.47 32.46 -9.30
CA PHE A 702 -5.27 32.01 -10.44
C PHE A 702 -6.75 32.15 -10.12
N PRO A 703 -7.58 32.58 -11.08
CA PRO A 703 -9.03 32.58 -10.89
C PRO A 703 -9.54 31.15 -10.65
N PRO A 704 -10.60 30.95 -9.86
CA PRO A 704 -11.11 29.62 -9.50
C PRO A 704 -11.37 28.69 -10.69
N ARG A 705 -11.68 29.24 -11.87
CA ARG A 705 -11.92 28.49 -13.11
C ARG A 705 -10.69 27.70 -13.60
N ASP A 706 -9.48 28.10 -13.22
CA ASP A 706 -8.25 27.46 -13.66
C ASP A 706 -7.94 26.18 -12.88
N VAL A 707 -8.73 25.84 -11.86
CA VAL A 707 -8.56 24.63 -11.02
C VAL A 707 -8.42 23.34 -11.84
N VAL A 708 -9.09 23.26 -12.99
CA VAL A 708 -9.06 22.09 -13.90
C VAL A 708 -7.72 21.90 -14.61
N HIS A 709 -6.88 22.95 -14.68
CA HIS A 709 -5.57 22.94 -15.33
C HIS A 709 -4.41 22.86 -14.31
N LEU A 710 -4.72 22.98 -13.02
CA LEU A 710 -3.71 23.12 -11.98
C LEU A 710 -3.51 21.84 -11.14
N GLY A 711 -4.01 20.70 -11.60
CA GLY A 711 -3.67 19.39 -11.02
C GLY A 711 -4.20 19.13 -9.61
N PHE A 712 -5.36 19.70 -9.25
CA PHE A 712 -6.01 19.42 -7.97
C PHE A 712 -6.77 18.09 -8.02
N ALA A 713 -6.43 17.17 -7.11
CA ALA A 713 -7.16 15.91 -6.97
C ALA A 713 -8.57 16.13 -6.38
N PRO A 714 -9.56 15.25 -6.65
CA PRO A 714 -10.90 15.40 -6.09
C PRO A 714 -10.92 15.45 -4.54
N GLY A 715 -11.37 16.58 -3.99
CA GLY A 715 -11.41 16.83 -2.54
C GLY A 715 -10.08 17.26 -1.92
N ALA A 716 -9.07 17.54 -2.74
CA ALA A 716 -7.82 18.15 -2.30
C ALA A 716 -7.89 19.69 -2.45
N SER A 717 -7.30 20.39 -1.49
CA SER A 717 -7.16 21.85 -1.52
C SER A 717 -5.76 22.32 -1.92
N SER A 718 -4.88 21.40 -2.34
CA SER A 718 -3.48 21.67 -2.71
C SER A 718 -3.09 20.95 -4.01
N SER A 719 -2.09 21.49 -4.70
CA SER A 719 -1.50 20.94 -5.93
C SER A 719 0.02 20.80 -5.80
N SER A 720 0.58 19.79 -6.46
CA SER A 720 2.03 19.55 -6.57
C SER A 720 2.74 20.41 -7.62
N ILE A 721 2.00 21.22 -8.39
CA ILE A 721 2.62 22.08 -9.40
C ILE A 721 3.46 23.16 -8.71
N ASP A 722 4.77 23.14 -8.95
CA ASP A 722 5.64 24.26 -8.63
C ASP A 722 5.45 25.35 -9.69
N VAL A 723 4.53 26.27 -9.38
CA VAL A 723 4.15 27.37 -10.27
C VAL A 723 5.36 28.23 -10.65
N PHE A 724 6.26 28.53 -9.69
CA PHE A 724 7.35 29.48 -9.93
C PHE A 724 8.38 28.95 -10.92
N SER A 725 8.66 27.64 -10.91
CA SER A 725 9.50 27.01 -11.94
C SER A 725 8.75 26.76 -13.26
N SER A 726 7.42 26.70 -13.22
CA SER A 726 6.57 26.38 -14.38
C SER A 726 6.07 27.61 -15.16
N LEU A 727 6.36 28.84 -14.73
CA LEU A 727 5.92 30.07 -15.42
C LEU A 727 6.40 30.16 -16.89
N SER A 728 7.51 29.52 -17.22
CA SER A 728 8.06 29.44 -18.58
C SER A 728 7.69 28.15 -19.32
N SER A 729 6.99 27.22 -18.67
CA SER A 729 6.61 25.92 -19.21
C SER A 729 5.27 25.98 -19.96
N PRO A 730 5.05 25.14 -20.98
CA PRO A 730 3.73 24.96 -21.60
C PRO A 730 2.62 24.54 -20.62
N GLN A 731 2.99 23.99 -19.46
CA GLN A 731 2.06 23.46 -18.45
C GLN A 731 1.04 24.50 -17.95
N LEU A 732 1.38 25.79 -17.93
CA LEU A 732 0.51 26.86 -17.45
C LEU A 732 -0.20 27.63 -18.57
N GLN A 733 -0.07 27.23 -19.84
CA GLN A 733 -0.60 28.02 -20.97
C GLN A 733 -2.11 28.18 -20.99
N GLN A 734 -2.85 27.22 -20.44
CA GLN A 734 -4.32 27.27 -20.34
C GLN A 734 -4.81 28.00 -19.08
N THR A 735 -3.89 28.61 -18.32
CA THR A 735 -4.21 29.32 -17.07
C THR A 735 -4.09 30.84 -17.25
N HIS A 736 -4.60 31.58 -16.27
CA HIS A 736 -4.71 33.03 -16.25
C HIS A 736 -4.02 33.60 -15.00
N PRO A 737 -2.69 33.42 -14.85
CA PRO A 737 -1.97 33.84 -13.66
C PRO A 737 -2.04 35.36 -13.47
N GLN A 738 -2.23 35.76 -12.23
CA GLN A 738 -2.13 37.14 -11.76
C GLN A 738 -1.07 37.25 -10.67
N GLU A 739 -0.41 38.39 -10.58
CA GLU A 739 0.72 38.58 -9.68
C GLU A 739 0.54 39.78 -8.75
N ALA A 740 0.91 39.59 -7.48
CA ALA A 740 1.06 40.67 -6.51
C ALA A 740 2.45 40.62 -5.87
N HIS A 741 3.07 41.79 -5.75
CA HIS A 741 4.21 42.03 -4.88
C HIS A 741 3.72 42.78 -3.64
N LEU A 742 3.86 42.17 -2.46
CA LEU A 742 3.44 42.77 -1.20
C LEU A 742 4.65 43.33 -0.45
N SER A 743 4.55 44.59 -0.07
CA SER A 743 5.49 45.30 0.79
C SER A 743 4.88 45.51 2.18
N PRO A 744 5.69 45.82 3.21
CA PRO A 744 5.17 46.18 4.53
C PRO A 744 4.09 47.28 4.42
N GLY A 745 2.91 47.04 5.00
CA GLY A 745 1.76 47.95 4.89
C GLY A 745 0.74 47.58 3.80
N ASP A 746 1.05 46.63 2.92
CA ASP A 746 0.09 46.14 1.93
C ASP A 746 -0.88 45.12 2.54
N VAL A 747 -2.15 45.19 2.12
CA VAL A 747 -3.15 44.17 2.43
C VAL A 747 -3.65 43.54 1.13
N LEU A 748 -3.39 42.26 0.89
CA LEU A 748 -3.96 41.55 -0.26
C LEU A 748 -5.32 40.97 0.11
N PHE A 749 -6.36 41.36 -0.62
CA PHE A 749 -7.64 40.66 -0.59
C PHE A 749 -7.57 39.40 -1.46
N LEU A 750 -7.85 38.26 -0.86
CA LEU A 750 -7.99 36.95 -1.50
C LEU A 750 -9.47 36.54 -1.45
N PRO A 751 -10.21 36.63 -2.57
CA PRO A 751 -11.57 36.12 -2.63
C PRO A 751 -11.59 34.58 -2.45
N PRO A 752 -12.74 34.00 -2.07
CA PRO A 752 -12.84 32.55 -1.85
C PRO A 752 -12.44 31.79 -3.12
N LEU A 753 -11.84 30.60 -2.95
CA LEU A 753 -11.46 29.67 -4.02
C LEU A 753 -10.37 30.16 -4.98
N TRP A 754 -9.81 31.37 -4.79
CA TRP A 754 -8.68 31.81 -5.59
C TRP A 754 -7.44 30.98 -5.25
N LEU A 755 -6.89 30.32 -6.27
CA LEU A 755 -5.74 29.45 -6.11
C LEU A 755 -4.49 30.31 -6.04
N HIS A 756 -3.62 30.06 -5.08
CA HIS A 756 -2.50 30.95 -4.81
C HIS A 756 -1.28 30.22 -4.27
N THR A 757 -0.12 30.79 -4.57
CA THR A 757 1.19 30.39 -4.05
C THR A 757 1.99 31.66 -3.73
N ALA A 758 2.98 31.56 -2.85
CA ALA A 758 3.80 32.68 -2.44
C ALA A 758 5.26 32.27 -2.33
N THR A 759 6.15 33.11 -2.84
CA THR A 759 7.59 33.07 -2.56
C THR A 759 7.98 34.35 -1.81
N PRO A 760 8.75 34.25 -0.72
CA PRO A 760 9.36 35.42 -0.11
C PRO A 760 10.37 36.05 -1.07
N THR A 761 10.42 37.38 -1.07
CA THR A 761 11.43 38.17 -1.79
C THR A 761 12.44 38.83 -0.84
N SER A 762 12.19 38.75 0.47
CA SER A 762 13.12 39.05 1.55
C SER A 762 13.53 37.78 2.30
N GLU A 763 14.64 37.82 3.06
CA GLU A 763 15.13 36.67 3.82
C GLU A 763 14.13 36.18 4.89
N ALA A 764 13.40 37.12 5.50
CA ALA A 764 12.35 36.84 6.45
C ALA A 764 11.09 37.62 6.07
N SER A 765 9.93 37.04 6.35
CA SER A 765 8.65 37.74 6.21
C SER A 765 7.66 37.37 7.31
N ILE A 766 6.97 38.38 7.81
CA ILE A 766 5.95 38.29 8.86
C ILE A 766 4.65 38.88 8.30
N ALA A 767 3.55 38.15 8.49
CA ALA A 767 2.23 38.57 8.05
C ALA A 767 1.14 38.02 8.95
N VAL A 768 -0.05 38.60 8.85
CA VAL A 768 -1.27 38.07 9.47
C VAL A 768 -2.32 37.85 8.39
N ASN A 769 -2.79 36.60 8.27
CA ASN A 769 -3.97 36.28 7.47
C ASN A 769 -5.22 36.40 8.35
N VAL A 770 -6.28 37.00 7.83
CA VAL A 770 -7.60 36.99 8.48
C VAL A 770 -8.61 36.38 7.54
N PHE A 771 -9.16 35.24 7.93
CA PHE A 771 -10.21 34.50 7.23
C PHE A 771 -11.58 34.92 7.75
N PHE A 772 -12.55 35.06 6.86
CA PHE A 772 -13.91 35.45 7.18
C PHE A 772 -14.91 34.77 6.24
N ARG A 773 -16.13 34.57 6.72
CA ARG A 773 -17.19 33.91 5.96
C ARG A 773 -17.85 34.89 5.00
N ASP A 774 -17.85 34.58 3.72
CA ASP A 774 -18.47 35.38 2.66
C ASP A 774 -19.76 34.75 2.10
N LEU A 775 -20.05 33.50 2.48
CA LEU A 775 -21.28 32.79 2.13
C LEU A 775 -22.23 32.67 3.33
N GLU A 776 -23.50 32.39 3.06
CA GLU A 776 -24.46 32.00 4.09
C GLU A 776 -23.97 30.75 4.85
N GLY A 777 -24.26 30.69 6.16
CA GLY A 777 -23.78 29.61 7.02
C GLY A 777 -24.13 28.20 6.54
N SER A 778 -25.30 28.04 5.89
CA SER A 778 -25.78 26.79 5.32
C SER A 778 -24.98 26.28 4.11
N CYS A 779 -24.19 27.14 3.46
CA CYS A 779 -23.35 26.75 2.33
C CYS A 779 -22.11 25.97 2.79
N TYR A 780 -21.60 26.25 4.00
CA TYR A 780 -20.45 25.54 4.55
C TYR A 780 -20.85 24.15 5.05
N ALA A 781 -19.95 23.18 4.90
CA ALA A 781 -20.21 21.82 5.35
C ALA A 781 -20.35 21.73 6.89
N ALA A 782 -21.33 20.95 7.35
CA ALA A 782 -21.53 20.69 8.76
C ALA A 782 -20.37 19.88 9.35
N GLY A 783 -19.91 20.25 10.54
CA GLY A 783 -18.81 19.57 11.25
C GLY A 783 -17.61 20.49 11.46
N ARG A 784 -16.46 19.90 11.79
CA ARG A 784 -15.26 20.65 12.15
C ARG A 784 -14.53 21.13 10.90
N ASP A 785 -14.32 22.44 10.82
CA ASP A 785 -13.34 23.08 9.95
C ASP A 785 -12.61 24.12 10.81
N VAL A 786 -11.32 23.88 11.04
CA VAL A 786 -10.45 24.75 11.85
C VAL A 786 -9.48 25.54 10.98
N TYR A 787 -9.47 25.29 9.67
CA TYR A 787 -8.48 25.83 8.74
C TYR A 787 -9.09 26.69 7.63
N GLY A 788 -10.39 26.58 7.37
CA GLY A 788 -11.09 27.32 6.32
C GLY A 788 -10.93 26.70 4.94
N ASN A 789 -10.55 25.42 4.85
CA ASN A 789 -10.28 24.71 3.60
C ASN A 789 -11.21 23.52 3.36
N ARG A 790 -12.21 23.29 4.22
CA ARG A 790 -13.17 22.21 4.00
C ARG A 790 -14.16 22.61 2.92
N ASP A 791 -14.33 21.71 1.95
CA ASP A 791 -15.26 21.85 0.85
C ASP A 791 -16.67 22.28 1.30
N ILE A 792 -17.35 23.09 0.49
CA ILE A 792 -18.74 23.48 0.74
C ILE A 792 -19.68 22.27 0.74
N ALA A 793 -20.77 22.35 1.50
CA ALA A 793 -21.70 21.25 1.71
C ALA A 793 -22.25 20.67 0.39
N ALA A 794 -22.54 21.56 -0.57
CA ALA A 794 -23.06 21.17 -1.87
C ALA A 794 -22.06 20.32 -2.68
N TYR A 795 -20.77 20.63 -2.61
CA TYR A 795 -19.74 19.88 -3.32
C TYR A 795 -19.46 18.52 -2.65
N GLU A 796 -19.40 18.46 -1.31
CA GLU A 796 -19.28 17.17 -0.59
C GLU A 796 -20.42 16.21 -0.97
N LYS A 797 -21.66 16.72 -1.00
CA LYS A 797 -22.82 15.94 -1.46
C LYS A 797 -22.70 15.57 -2.94
N GLY A 798 -22.33 16.52 -3.79
CA GLY A 798 -22.15 16.31 -5.23
C GLY A 798 -21.15 15.19 -5.54
N ARG A 799 -20.04 15.09 -4.80
CA ARG A 799 -19.06 14.00 -4.95
C ARG A 799 -19.66 12.63 -4.67
N LEU A 800 -20.53 12.52 -3.67
CA LEU A 800 -21.24 11.27 -3.38
C LEU A 800 -22.19 10.90 -4.53
N GLU A 801 -22.90 11.88 -5.09
CA GLU A 801 -23.78 11.65 -6.24
C GLU A 801 -22.99 11.27 -7.51
N VAL A 802 -21.83 11.89 -7.76
CA VAL A 802 -20.93 11.47 -8.84
C VAL A 802 -20.53 10.00 -8.67
N GLY A 803 -20.19 9.58 -7.45
CA GLY A 803 -19.91 8.18 -7.15
C GLY A 803 -21.09 7.27 -7.47
N ARG A 804 -22.32 7.66 -7.12
CA ARG A 804 -23.54 6.89 -7.44
C ARG A 804 -23.83 6.85 -8.95
N ILE A 805 -23.60 7.94 -9.67
CA ILE A 805 -23.73 7.99 -11.13
C ILE A 805 -22.76 6.98 -11.74
N VAL A 806 -21.47 7.06 -11.38
CA VAL A 806 -20.44 6.15 -11.90
C VAL A 806 -20.79 4.69 -11.59
N GLU A 807 -21.26 4.40 -10.38
CA GLU A 807 -21.73 3.06 -9.99
C GLU A 807 -22.93 2.61 -10.83
N GLY A 808 -23.87 3.50 -11.13
CA GLY A 808 -25.02 3.22 -12.00
C GLY A 808 -24.63 2.80 -13.42
N PHE A 809 -23.48 3.26 -13.91
CA PHE A 809 -22.93 2.85 -15.21
C PHE A 809 -21.96 1.65 -15.13
N ARG A 810 -21.74 1.04 -13.97
CA ARG A 810 -20.72 -0.01 -13.79
C ARG A 810 -20.92 -1.21 -14.69
N LYS A 811 -22.18 -1.59 -14.95
CA LYS A 811 -22.58 -2.71 -15.83
C LYS A 811 -22.69 -2.35 -17.31
N VAL A 812 -22.42 -1.09 -17.68
CA VAL A 812 -22.45 -0.60 -19.06
C VAL A 812 -21.08 -0.82 -19.70
N PRO A 813 -20.99 -1.35 -20.94
CA PRO A 813 -19.72 -1.54 -21.66
C PRO A 813 -18.88 -0.26 -21.72
N GLY A 814 -17.55 -0.39 -21.70
CA GLY A 814 -16.61 0.72 -21.54
C GLY A 814 -16.88 1.93 -22.44
N GLU A 815 -16.98 1.71 -23.76
CA GLU A 815 -17.24 2.79 -24.74
C GLU A 815 -18.61 3.45 -24.54
N VAL A 816 -19.64 2.66 -24.23
CA VAL A 816 -21.01 3.16 -24.01
C VAL A 816 -21.09 3.94 -22.69
N ARG A 817 -20.41 3.44 -21.64
CA ARG A 817 -20.26 4.11 -20.36
C ARG A 817 -19.54 5.43 -20.53
N GLU A 818 -18.40 5.44 -21.22
CA GLU A 818 -17.64 6.66 -21.50
C GLU A 818 -18.50 7.67 -22.27
N PHE A 819 -19.18 7.24 -23.33
CA PHE A 819 -20.06 8.10 -24.12
C PHE A 819 -21.13 8.79 -23.25
N TYR A 820 -21.85 8.04 -22.40
CA TYR A 820 -22.91 8.63 -21.56
C TYR A 820 -22.36 9.45 -20.39
N LEU A 821 -21.22 9.07 -19.80
CA LEU A 821 -20.59 9.87 -18.76
C LEU A 821 -20.05 11.20 -19.31
N LEU A 822 -19.51 11.21 -20.54
CA LEU A 822 -19.14 12.44 -21.24
C LEU A 822 -20.36 13.33 -21.49
N ARG A 823 -21.51 12.74 -21.85
CA ARG A 823 -22.77 13.49 -21.99
C ARG A 823 -23.26 14.08 -20.68
N LEU A 824 -23.21 13.33 -19.57
CA LEU A 824 -23.56 13.86 -18.26
C LEU A 824 -22.60 14.97 -17.80
N ALA A 825 -21.30 14.82 -18.07
CA ALA A 825 -20.32 15.86 -17.80
C ALA A 825 -20.64 17.15 -18.59
N GLU A 826 -21.05 17.01 -19.84
CA GLU A 826 -21.48 18.13 -20.69
C GLU A 826 -22.80 18.76 -20.21
N GLU A 827 -23.77 17.96 -19.76
CA GLU A 827 -25.01 18.46 -19.15
C GLU A 827 -24.74 19.27 -17.88
N LEU A 828 -23.82 18.79 -17.03
CA LEU A 828 -23.37 19.51 -15.84
C LEU A 828 -22.65 20.82 -16.20
N ARG A 829 -21.83 20.84 -17.25
CA ARG A 829 -21.19 22.08 -17.75
C ARG A 829 -22.22 23.10 -18.20
N ARG A 830 -23.21 22.67 -18.98
CA ARG A 830 -24.31 23.54 -19.44
C ARG A 830 -25.16 24.07 -18.29
N ALA A 831 -25.47 23.21 -17.31
CA ALA A 831 -26.22 23.60 -16.12
C ALA A 831 -25.45 24.63 -15.27
N ALA A 832 -24.12 24.57 -15.26
CA ALA A 832 -23.25 25.55 -14.62
C ALA A 832 -23.11 26.88 -15.41
N GLY A 833 -23.83 27.05 -16.52
CA GLY A 833 -23.82 28.26 -17.33
C GLY A 833 -22.59 28.42 -18.22
N ARG A 834 -21.99 27.31 -18.67
CA ARG A 834 -20.85 27.28 -19.61
C ARG A 834 -21.13 26.48 -20.86
#